data_AF-A0A7M2Z1U6-F1
#
_entry.id   AF-A0A7M2Z1U6-F1
#
_cell.length_a   1.000
_cell.length_b   1.000
_cell.length_c   1.000
_cell.angle_alpha   90.00
_cell.angle_beta   90.00
_cell.angle_gamma   90.00
#
_symmetry.space_group_name_H-M   'P 1'
#
loop_
_entity.id
_entity.type
_entity.pdbx_description
1 polymer ?
#
loop_
_entity_poly.entity_id
_entity_poly.type
_entity_poly.pdbx_seq_one_letter_code
_entity_poly.pdbx_strand_id
1 'polypeptide(L)'
;MEFELDREGKFGKEGLTFDDVLLVPAESAVLPNDVATLTRLTRTITLEIPIVSAAMDTVTEARLAIALAREGGIGIVHRNLSIADQAAEVDKVKRSEAGMIVEPVTLGPDDLVADALELMARYRVSGVPITDPDGILVGILTNRDLRFGARPGQRTRELMTSEHLVTAPVGTTLEEAAQILGRHKIEKLPIVDARGTLKGLITVKDIQKRERYPLATKDERGRLRVGAAVGVGTDALERAAALVAAEADVLVVDTAHGHSRGVIDVVRRIKQMSDVEVIAGNIATAEAAEALIDAGVDGIKVGIGPGCLAAGTRVLMADATYRSIEHIRPGDRVVNMNGDPVTVVHAWCTGVREVVGVRHGASPLETLVTPDHAYRVADLTTVASRSPAAAGHVRMLERPTRHGESTVRWQEIGGIERDLLLLPRHIAFELPDHLEIDLPEDAVRRETPERSVTRVGDSYALGFVLGTFLGGGRAFLDENGRSPAGSVSWCFGPAEREAADALVGAVREVTGVAPALVESGTTITIHLCSRPWAWLLAACGTRDERHLPHEYLCGNPSYLKGLHDGLVAGGGFVAADGGTCFRSTSLPLVELFNVLTFLLHGRFPDSRREEPNAGGLVGTSAGRCRAPFVSRLDGAHEKRPAGRYQLVKPLGVRDTGLAIPVYDIEVDCPTHSFVANNAIVHNSICTTRVVAGVGVPQVTAVYDCAEVAIRHGVPVIADGGITSSGDVAKAIAAGADTVMLGSMLAGTDESPGDVILVQGERFKEYRGMGSLGAMKARSFSKDRYFQGDVEDVDKLVPEGIEGRVPYKGPLAPIVYQLVGGLRQAMGYCGAPTIEAMKTASRFVRITGAGLRESHPHDVTISKDAPNYRRG
;
A
#
# COMPACT_ATOMS: atom_id res chain seq x y z
N MET A 1 39.63 23.38 -10.88
CA MET A 1 38.67 22.29 -10.67
C MET A 1 37.49 22.57 -11.57
N GLU A 2 37.41 21.87 -12.69
CA GLU A 2 36.16 21.79 -13.46
C GLU A 2 35.27 20.77 -12.76
N PHE A 3 34.01 21.13 -12.53
CA PHE A 3 33.02 20.25 -11.92
C PHE A 3 32.21 19.60 -13.04
N GLU A 4 32.81 18.60 -13.68
CA GLU A 4 32.10 17.83 -14.70
C GLU A 4 31.02 16.95 -14.05
N LEU A 5 29.80 17.06 -14.55
CA LEU A 5 28.67 16.26 -14.06
C LEU A 5 28.61 14.98 -14.88
N ASP A 6 29.27 13.92 -14.39
CA ASP A 6 29.13 12.58 -14.95
C ASP A 6 27.64 12.24 -15.10
N ARG A 7 27.19 12.09 -16.36
CA ARG A 7 25.81 11.80 -16.70
C ARG A 7 25.52 10.30 -16.66
N GLU A 8 26.51 9.46 -16.98
CA GLU A 8 26.33 8.01 -17.03
C GLU A 8 26.27 7.43 -15.61
N GLY A 9 27.14 7.90 -14.70
CA GLY A 9 27.05 7.57 -13.27
C GLY A 9 25.86 8.20 -12.53
N LYS A 10 25.20 9.23 -13.08
CA LYS A 10 24.01 9.88 -12.48
C LYS A 10 22.66 9.29 -12.89
N PHE A 11 22.58 8.70 -14.07
CA PHE A 11 21.35 8.12 -14.63
C PHE A 11 21.55 6.66 -15.05
N GLY A 12 22.58 6.00 -14.51
CA GLY A 12 23.01 4.66 -14.87
C GLY A 12 22.36 3.54 -14.06
N LYS A 13 22.36 2.36 -14.68
CA LYS A 13 21.78 1.08 -14.23
C LYS A 13 20.24 1.06 -14.14
N GLU A 14 19.66 0.29 -15.05
CA GLU A 14 18.25 -0.12 -15.02
C GLU A 14 17.97 -0.97 -13.77
N GLY A 15 16.88 -0.66 -13.05
CA GLY A 15 16.45 -1.39 -11.86
C GLY A 15 15.15 -2.15 -12.10
N LEU A 16 15.05 -3.37 -11.54
CA LEU A 16 13.91 -4.26 -11.67
C LEU A 16 13.30 -4.59 -10.30
N THR A 17 11.97 -4.70 -10.25
CA THR A 17 11.19 -5.22 -9.12
C THR A 17 10.59 -6.58 -9.46
N PHE A 18 9.83 -7.18 -8.54
CA PHE A 18 9.28 -8.52 -8.71
C PHE A 18 8.38 -8.65 -9.95
N ASP A 19 7.62 -7.61 -10.30
CA ASP A 19 6.64 -7.65 -11.40
C ASP A 19 7.25 -7.42 -12.79
N ASP A 20 8.54 -7.07 -12.87
CA ASP A 20 9.27 -6.91 -14.13
C ASP A 20 9.89 -8.23 -14.63
N VAL A 21 9.80 -9.30 -13.84
CA VAL A 21 10.48 -10.57 -14.12
C VAL A 21 9.62 -11.81 -13.85
N LEU A 22 9.78 -12.81 -14.73
CA LEU A 22 9.33 -14.18 -14.50
C LEU A 22 10.51 -15.14 -14.44
N LEU A 23 10.32 -16.26 -13.73
CA LEU A 23 11.25 -17.38 -13.74
C LEU A 23 11.05 -18.20 -15.02
N VAL A 24 12.15 -18.53 -15.69
CA VAL A 24 12.17 -19.38 -16.89
C VAL A 24 12.22 -20.85 -16.45
N PRO A 25 11.24 -21.69 -16.82
CA PRO A 25 11.28 -23.12 -16.52
C PRO A 25 12.49 -23.81 -17.15
N ALA A 26 12.98 -24.86 -16.49
CA ALA A 26 14.15 -25.64 -16.91
C ALA A 26 13.84 -27.15 -16.95
N GLU A 27 14.81 -27.95 -17.40
CA GLU A 27 14.76 -29.40 -17.22
C GLU A 27 14.76 -29.73 -15.72
N SER A 28 13.87 -30.62 -15.29
CA SER A 28 13.71 -30.97 -13.88
C SER A 28 13.60 -32.47 -13.68
N ALA A 29 14.47 -32.99 -12.82
CA ALA A 29 14.48 -34.38 -12.36
C ALA A 29 13.93 -34.53 -10.92
N VAL A 30 13.32 -33.48 -10.36
CA VAL A 30 12.84 -33.42 -8.97
C VAL A 30 11.40 -32.93 -8.89
N LEU A 31 10.57 -33.56 -8.07
CA LEU A 31 9.20 -33.09 -7.84
C LEU A 31 9.17 -32.05 -6.72
N PRO A 32 8.18 -31.14 -6.68
CA PRO A 32 8.03 -30.14 -5.61
C PRO A 32 8.00 -30.70 -4.17
N ASN A 33 7.66 -31.97 -3.97
CA ASN A 33 7.71 -32.62 -2.65
C ASN A 33 9.11 -33.10 -2.25
N ASP A 34 10.04 -33.21 -3.20
CA ASP A 34 11.38 -33.76 -3.01
C ASP A 34 12.46 -32.68 -2.79
N VAL A 35 12.12 -31.41 -3.03
CA VAL A 35 13.08 -30.28 -2.96
C VAL A 35 13.29 -29.76 -1.53
N ALA A 36 14.54 -29.51 -1.18
CA ALA A 36 14.94 -29.05 0.14
C ALA A 36 14.84 -27.51 0.26
N THR A 37 13.96 -27.04 1.14
CA THR A 37 13.79 -25.61 1.47
C THR A 37 14.72 -25.12 2.57
N LEU A 38 15.57 -26.01 3.12
CA LEU A 38 16.61 -25.71 4.10
C LEU A 38 17.53 -24.61 3.56
N THR A 39 17.75 -23.58 4.36
CA THR A 39 18.53 -22.39 4.00
C THR A 39 19.36 -21.88 5.18
N ARG A 40 20.20 -20.86 4.95
CA ARG A 40 20.98 -20.15 5.96
C ARG A 40 20.36 -18.77 6.22
N LEU A 41 20.12 -18.44 7.48
CA LEU A 41 19.76 -17.09 7.92
C LEU A 41 21.02 -16.25 8.13
N THR A 42 22.06 -16.87 8.69
CA THR A 42 23.33 -16.24 9.06
C THR A 42 24.50 -17.18 8.76
N ARG A 43 25.71 -16.87 9.26
CA ARG A 43 26.88 -17.74 9.03
C ARG A 43 26.67 -19.14 9.60
N THR A 44 26.07 -19.25 10.80
CA THR A 44 25.86 -20.53 11.48
C THR A 44 24.40 -20.98 11.60
N ILE A 45 23.41 -20.07 11.57
CA ILE A 45 21.99 -20.43 11.77
C ILE A 45 21.33 -20.85 10.45
N THR A 46 20.75 -22.04 10.44
CA THR A 46 19.89 -22.56 9.36
C THR A 46 18.40 -22.51 9.72
N LEU A 47 17.55 -22.42 8.69
CA LEU A 47 16.09 -22.50 8.79
C LEU A 47 15.56 -23.58 7.82
N GLU A 48 14.57 -24.37 8.23
CA GLU A 48 13.95 -25.42 7.39
C GLU A 48 13.10 -24.82 6.24
N ILE A 49 12.65 -23.57 6.42
CA ILE A 49 11.97 -22.77 5.39
C ILE A 49 12.54 -21.34 5.38
N PRO A 50 12.61 -20.66 4.21
CA PRO A 50 13.28 -19.37 4.08
C PRO A 50 12.44 -18.17 4.57
N ILE A 51 11.64 -18.33 5.62
CA ILE A 51 10.66 -17.34 6.07
C ILE A 51 11.07 -16.71 7.41
N VAL A 52 11.25 -15.39 7.39
CA VAL A 52 11.53 -14.55 8.57
C VAL A 52 10.35 -13.59 8.77
N SER A 53 9.92 -13.33 10.00
CA SER A 53 8.91 -12.28 10.26
C SER A 53 9.56 -10.93 10.57
N ALA A 54 8.95 -9.85 10.06
CA ALA A 54 9.47 -8.50 10.21
C ALA A 54 9.48 -8.02 11.66
N ALA A 55 10.49 -7.22 12.02
CA ALA A 55 10.71 -6.68 13.36
C ALA A 55 9.79 -5.47 13.69
N MET A 56 8.49 -5.67 13.48
CA MET A 56 7.45 -4.64 13.58
C MET A 56 6.48 -4.93 14.72
N ASP A 57 5.98 -3.87 15.37
CA ASP A 57 5.08 -3.97 16.53
C ASP A 57 3.67 -4.48 16.20
N THR A 58 3.31 -4.49 14.92
CA THR A 58 2.09 -5.12 14.38
C THR A 58 2.36 -6.49 13.73
N VAL A 59 3.55 -7.07 13.93
CA VAL A 59 3.94 -8.37 13.33
C VAL A 59 4.54 -9.34 14.34
N THR A 60 5.60 -9.00 15.09
CA THR A 60 6.41 -10.01 15.79
C THR A 60 6.65 -9.74 17.28
N GLU A 61 5.81 -10.36 18.11
CA GLU A 61 6.05 -10.69 19.52
C GLU A 61 6.26 -12.22 19.66
N ALA A 62 6.47 -12.72 20.88
CA ALA A 62 6.73 -14.14 21.14
C ALA A 62 5.65 -15.08 20.60
N ARG A 63 4.37 -14.65 20.55
CA ARG A 63 3.27 -15.48 19.99
C ARG A 63 3.54 -15.87 18.54
N LEU A 64 3.88 -14.89 17.68
CA LEU A 64 4.19 -15.13 16.28
C LEU A 64 5.56 -15.78 16.10
N ALA A 65 6.57 -15.38 16.88
CA ALA A 65 7.89 -16.00 16.82
C ALA A 65 7.86 -17.49 17.17
N ILE A 66 7.10 -17.90 18.20
CA ILE A 66 6.86 -19.30 18.57
C ILE A 66 6.15 -20.06 17.44
N ALA A 67 5.17 -19.45 16.79
CA ALA A 67 4.42 -20.08 15.72
C ALA A 67 5.29 -20.27 14.46
N LEU A 68 6.01 -19.23 14.03
CA LEU A 68 6.86 -19.30 12.85
C LEU A 68 8.08 -20.22 13.06
N ALA A 69 8.69 -20.23 14.26
CA ALA A 69 9.77 -21.17 14.58
C ALA A 69 9.30 -22.63 14.59
N ARG A 70 8.03 -22.91 14.91
CA ARG A 70 7.44 -24.26 14.81
C ARG A 70 7.25 -24.75 13.38
N GLU A 71 6.90 -23.85 12.47
CA GLU A 71 6.76 -24.16 11.03
C GLU A 71 8.11 -24.14 10.28
N GLY A 72 9.21 -23.82 10.96
CA GLY A 72 10.59 -23.89 10.44
C GLY A 72 11.20 -22.59 9.96
N GLY A 73 10.55 -21.44 10.22
CA GLY A 73 11.11 -20.11 10.00
C GLY A 73 11.76 -19.54 11.28
N ILE A 74 11.83 -18.22 11.39
CA ILE A 74 12.21 -17.53 12.64
C ILE A 74 11.49 -16.19 12.79
N GLY A 75 11.15 -15.81 14.03
CA GLY A 75 10.63 -14.48 14.33
C GLY A 75 11.71 -13.54 14.88
N ILE A 76 11.73 -12.29 14.40
CA ILE A 76 12.55 -11.20 14.95
C ILE A 76 11.70 -10.30 15.84
N VAL A 77 11.89 -10.37 17.17
CA VAL A 77 11.15 -9.54 18.14
C VAL A 77 11.49 -8.06 17.96
N HIS A 78 10.46 -7.24 17.72
CA HIS A 78 10.59 -5.80 17.46
C HIS A 78 11.16 -5.03 18.67
N ARG A 79 11.76 -3.86 18.40
CA ARG A 79 12.37 -3.00 19.44
C ARG A 79 11.47 -1.88 19.99
N ASN A 80 10.18 -1.86 19.67
CA ASN A 80 9.22 -0.86 20.19
C ASN A 80 8.74 -1.21 21.62
N LEU A 81 9.68 -1.70 22.43
CA LEU A 81 9.53 -2.31 23.74
C LEU A 81 10.66 -1.79 24.65
N SER A 82 10.48 -1.81 25.98
CA SER A 82 11.64 -1.58 26.86
C SER A 82 12.63 -2.73 26.72
N ILE A 83 13.87 -2.53 27.14
CA ILE A 83 14.90 -3.58 27.09
C ILE A 83 14.43 -4.83 27.86
N ALA A 84 13.80 -4.63 29.03
CA ALA A 84 13.23 -5.70 29.84
C ALA A 84 12.01 -6.38 29.19
N ASP A 85 11.10 -5.62 28.58
CA ASP A 85 9.94 -6.17 27.86
C ASP A 85 10.40 -7.04 26.68
N GLN A 86 11.37 -6.56 25.89
CA GLN A 86 11.89 -7.26 24.70
C GLN A 86 12.67 -8.53 25.08
N ALA A 87 13.48 -8.47 26.15
CA ALA A 87 14.15 -9.64 26.72
C ALA A 87 13.13 -10.67 27.26
N ALA A 88 12.02 -10.22 27.85
CA ALA A 88 10.95 -11.10 28.31
C ALA A 88 10.16 -11.74 27.15
N GLU A 89 10.04 -11.08 25.99
CA GLU A 89 9.51 -11.73 24.77
C GLU A 89 10.46 -12.81 24.26
N VAL A 90 11.77 -12.56 24.18
CA VAL A 90 12.79 -13.56 23.81
C VAL A 90 12.70 -14.78 24.75
N ASP A 91 12.71 -14.54 26.06
CA ASP A 91 12.63 -15.57 27.10
C ASP A 91 11.36 -16.45 26.96
N LYS A 92 10.21 -15.86 26.65
CA LYS A 92 8.97 -16.59 26.36
C LYS A 92 9.12 -17.54 25.15
N VAL A 93 9.89 -17.17 24.12
CA VAL A 93 10.16 -18.07 22.99
C VAL A 93 11.12 -19.20 23.40
N LYS A 94 12.26 -18.88 24.04
CA LYS A 94 13.25 -19.88 24.48
C LYS A 94 12.68 -20.88 25.50
N ARG A 95 11.67 -20.51 26.29
CA ARG A 95 10.95 -21.40 27.22
C ARG A 95 9.72 -22.11 26.63
N SER A 96 9.27 -21.76 25.42
CA SER A 96 8.07 -22.35 24.80
C SER A 96 8.21 -23.86 24.56
N GLU A 97 9.41 -24.27 24.13
CA GLU A 97 9.84 -25.66 24.00
C GLU A 97 11.30 -25.79 24.45
N ALA A 98 11.64 -26.94 25.01
CA ALA A 98 13.00 -27.39 25.25
C ALA A 98 13.02 -28.91 25.08
N GLY A 99 14.11 -29.49 24.59
CA GLY A 99 14.24 -30.97 24.52
C GLY A 99 14.35 -31.60 25.92
N MET A 100 14.93 -30.85 26.85
CA MET A 100 14.97 -31.12 28.27
C MET A 100 14.87 -29.78 29.01
N ILE A 101 14.03 -29.69 30.04
CA ILE A 101 14.05 -28.55 30.95
C ILE A 101 15.33 -28.68 31.79
N VAL A 102 16.36 -27.93 31.43
CA VAL A 102 17.54 -27.71 32.28
C VAL A 102 17.12 -26.81 33.44
N GLU A 103 17.49 -27.16 34.67
CA GLU A 103 17.03 -26.50 35.91
C GLU A 103 15.49 -26.39 36.04
N PRO A 104 14.79 -27.51 36.33
CA PRO A 104 13.37 -27.48 36.64
C PRO A 104 13.12 -26.69 37.93
N VAL A 105 12.04 -25.91 37.98
CA VAL A 105 11.55 -25.34 39.24
C VAL A 105 11.14 -26.46 40.21
N THR A 106 11.76 -26.49 41.39
CA THR A 106 11.51 -27.49 42.44
C THR A 106 10.86 -26.88 43.68
N LEU A 107 10.49 -27.75 44.63
CA LEU A 107 10.15 -27.40 46.01
C LEU A 107 10.86 -28.36 46.98
N GLY A 108 10.95 -27.95 48.25
CA GLY A 108 11.33 -28.83 49.35
C GLY A 108 10.21 -29.80 49.75
N PRO A 109 10.53 -30.91 50.44
CA PRO A 109 9.54 -31.85 50.97
C PRO A 109 8.66 -31.27 52.09
N ASP A 110 9.07 -30.14 52.67
CA ASP A 110 8.41 -29.49 53.80
C ASP A 110 7.62 -28.22 53.45
N ASP A 111 7.69 -27.79 52.18
CA ASP A 111 6.88 -26.70 51.62
C ASP A 111 5.41 -27.11 51.54
N LEU A 112 4.51 -26.14 51.35
CA LEU A 112 3.07 -26.38 51.33
C LEU A 112 2.55 -26.73 49.93
N VAL A 113 1.45 -27.49 49.90
CA VAL A 113 0.67 -27.72 48.67
C VAL A 113 0.10 -26.40 48.10
N ALA A 114 -0.09 -25.37 48.93
CA ALA A 114 -0.36 -24.00 48.46
C ALA A 114 0.75 -23.46 47.55
N ASP A 115 2.01 -23.60 47.97
CA ASP A 115 3.18 -23.10 47.25
C ASP A 115 3.35 -23.86 45.92
N ALA A 116 3.11 -25.17 45.94
CA ALA A 116 3.04 -25.99 44.73
C ALA A 116 1.95 -25.55 43.75
N LEU A 117 0.76 -25.20 44.24
CA LEU A 117 -0.33 -24.70 43.41
C LEU A 117 -0.03 -23.32 42.82
N GLU A 118 0.57 -22.39 43.59
CA GLU A 118 1.01 -21.10 43.07
C GLU A 118 2.11 -21.27 42.01
N LEU A 119 3.13 -22.07 42.29
CA LEU A 119 4.24 -22.35 41.37
C LEU A 119 3.74 -23.00 40.06
N MET A 120 2.86 -24.01 40.15
CA MET A 120 2.23 -24.61 38.97
C MET A 120 1.38 -23.61 38.17
N ALA A 121 0.64 -22.71 38.82
CA ALA A 121 -0.14 -21.68 38.14
C ALA A 121 0.75 -20.62 37.46
N ARG A 122 1.77 -20.14 38.17
CA ARG A 122 2.73 -19.11 37.75
C ARG A 122 3.58 -19.55 36.56
N TYR A 123 4.17 -20.74 36.64
CA TYR A 123 5.04 -21.29 35.58
C TYR A 123 4.30 -22.19 34.57
N ARG A 124 2.99 -22.40 34.77
CA ARG A 124 2.10 -23.22 33.90
C ARG A 124 2.58 -24.67 33.70
N VAL A 125 3.28 -25.22 34.69
CA VAL A 125 3.78 -26.60 34.73
C VAL A 125 2.75 -27.54 35.37
N SER A 126 2.67 -28.79 34.89
CA SER A 126 1.72 -29.80 35.41
C SER A 126 2.34 -30.80 36.40
N GLY A 127 3.52 -30.48 36.90
CA GLY A 127 4.28 -31.27 37.86
C GLY A 127 5.57 -30.57 38.27
N VAL A 128 5.97 -30.76 39.52
CA VAL A 128 7.08 -30.10 40.22
C VAL A 128 7.93 -31.20 40.87
N PRO A 129 9.21 -31.35 40.50
CA PRO A 129 10.14 -32.23 41.23
C PRO A 129 10.36 -31.72 42.65
N ILE A 130 10.44 -32.62 43.61
CA ILE A 130 10.69 -32.30 45.01
C ILE A 130 12.13 -32.70 45.34
N THR A 131 12.91 -31.76 45.86
CA THR A 131 14.34 -31.93 46.16
C THR A 131 14.64 -31.65 47.62
N ASP A 132 15.64 -32.34 48.18
CA ASP A 132 16.21 -31.98 49.48
C ASP A 132 17.14 -30.74 49.38
N PRO A 133 17.67 -30.22 50.50
CA PRO A 133 18.58 -29.06 50.49
C PRO A 133 19.90 -29.26 49.73
N ASP A 134 20.31 -30.51 49.48
CA ASP A 134 21.50 -30.87 48.70
C ASP A 134 21.18 -31.09 47.20
N GLY A 135 19.92 -30.88 46.80
CA GLY A 135 19.42 -30.99 45.42
C GLY A 135 19.15 -32.42 44.97
N ILE A 136 19.16 -33.41 45.88
CA ILE A 136 18.79 -34.80 45.59
C ILE A 136 17.30 -34.87 45.31
N LEU A 137 16.91 -35.59 44.25
CA LEU A 137 15.50 -35.81 43.93
C LEU A 137 14.87 -36.79 44.94
N VAL A 138 13.95 -36.29 45.78
CA VAL A 138 13.23 -37.07 46.80
C VAL A 138 11.76 -37.34 46.44
N GLY A 139 11.23 -36.68 45.41
CA GLY A 139 9.87 -36.92 44.94
C GLY A 139 9.49 -36.17 43.67
N ILE A 140 8.25 -36.37 43.20
CA ILE A 140 7.59 -35.52 42.22
C ILE A 140 6.11 -35.36 42.58
N LEU A 141 5.61 -34.13 42.52
CA LEU A 141 4.21 -33.77 42.78
C LEU A 141 3.55 -33.30 41.50
N THR A 142 2.38 -33.84 41.14
CA THR A 142 1.74 -33.59 39.83
C THR A 142 0.27 -33.22 39.92
N ASN A 143 -0.27 -32.73 38.80
CA ASN A 143 -1.71 -32.48 38.64
C ASN A 143 -2.61 -33.72 38.84
N ARG A 144 -2.07 -34.95 38.86
CA ARG A 144 -2.84 -36.16 39.19
C ARG A 144 -3.02 -36.29 40.70
N ASP A 145 -1.96 -36.05 41.45
CA ASP A 145 -1.90 -36.20 42.90
C ASP A 145 -2.68 -35.06 43.57
N LEU A 146 -2.56 -33.86 43.02
CA LEU A 146 -3.31 -32.67 43.46
C LEU A 146 -4.83 -32.73 43.19
N ARG A 147 -5.32 -33.66 42.36
CA ARG A 147 -6.76 -33.73 42.01
C ARG A 147 -7.64 -34.39 43.07
N PHE A 148 -7.07 -35.16 43.99
CA PHE A 148 -7.83 -36.00 44.92
C PHE A 148 -7.30 -35.86 46.35
N GLY A 149 -7.96 -35.04 47.17
CA GLY A 149 -7.61 -34.85 48.59
C GLY A 149 -6.55 -33.77 48.88
N ALA A 150 -6.17 -32.96 47.89
CA ALA A 150 -5.28 -31.82 48.12
C ALA A 150 -5.91 -30.78 49.06
N ARG A 151 -5.17 -30.38 50.10
CA ARG A 151 -5.51 -29.26 51.00
C ARG A 151 -4.33 -28.27 50.99
N PRO A 152 -4.55 -26.94 50.87
CA PRO A 152 -3.45 -25.99 50.71
C PRO A 152 -2.39 -26.03 51.84
N GLY A 153 -2.80 -26.27 53.09
CA GLY A 153 -1.92 -26.23 54.27
C GLY A 153 -1.24 -27.55 54.65
N GLN A 154 -1.21 -28.57 53.79
CA GLN A 154 -0.46 -29.82 54.02
C GLN A 154 0.86 -29.80 53.24
N ARG A 155 1.87 -30.58 53.66
CA ARG A 155 3.21 -30.54 53.07
C ARG A 155 3.29 -31.32 51.75
N THR A 156 4.18 -30.92 50.85
CA THR A 156 4.42 -31.61 49.57
C THR A 156 4.74 -33.10 49.76
N ARG A 157 5.55 -33.46 50.78
CA ARG A 157 5.86 -34.86 51.14
C ARG A 157 4.67 -35.74 51.50
N GLU A 158 3.52 -35.16 51.87
CA GLU A 158 2.31 -35.90 52.20
C GLU A 158 1.52 -36.33 50.94
N LEU A 159 1.88 -35.81 49.77
CA LEU A 159 1.15 -36.02 48.51
C LEU A 159 2.03 -36.35 47.29
N MET A 160 3.35 -36.12 47.36
CA MET A 160 4.28 -36.43 46.27
C MET A 160 4.43 -37.94 46.05
N THR A 161 4.66 -38.35 44.80
CA THR A 161 5.24 -39.67 44.53
C THR A 161 6.69 -39.65 45.00
N SER A 162 7.05 -40.49 45.97
CA SER A 162 8.40 -40.61 46.55
C SER A 162 9.02 -42.01 46.31
N GLU A 163 8.20 -43.06 46.36
CA GLU A 163 8.61 -44.44 46.08
C GLU A 163 8.60 -44.74 44.57
N HIS A 164 9.50 -45.64 44.15
CA HIS A 164 9.61 -46.11 42.75
C HIS A 164 9.71 -45.00 41.68
N LEU A 165 10.35 -43.87 42.01
CA LEU A 165 10.64 -42.78 41.08
C LEU A 165 11.38 -43.29 39.83
N VAL A 166 10.72 -43.20 38.68
CA VAL A 166 11.33 -43.48 37.38
C VAL A 166 12.11 -42.25 36.94
N THR A 167 13.44 -42.38 36.89
CA THR A 167 14.39 -41.35 36.47
C THR A 167 15.23 -41.85 35.29
N ALA A 168 16.01 -40.95 34.69
CA ALA A 168 16.99 -41.31 33.67
C ALA A 168 18.30 -40.52 33.86
N PRO A 169 19.46 -41.03 33.38
CA PRO A 169 20.74 -40.35 33.55
C PRO A 169 20.88 -39.11 32.66
N VAL A 170 21.74 -38.17 33.06
CA VAL A 170 22.22 -37.09 32.19
C VAL A 170 22.75 -37.68 30.88
N GLY A 171 22.32 -37.10 29.75
CA GLY A 171 22.65 -37.58 28.40
C GLY A 171 21.53 -38.39 27.73
N THR A 172 20.46 -38.76 28.45
CA THR A 172 19.28 -39.43 27.87
C THR A 172 18.66 -38.60 26.75
N THR A 173 18.51 -39.18 25.57
CA THR A 173 17.90 -38.55 24.38
C THR A 173 16.37 -38.46 24.49
N LEU A 174 15.75 -37.62 23.65
CA LEU A 174 14.29 -37.56 23.52
C LEU A 174 13.66 -38.89 23.08
N GLU A 175 14.37 -39.70 22.29
CA GLU A 175 13.88 -41.00 21.81
C GLU A 175 13.94 -42.08 22.92
N GLU A 176 15.01 -42.13 23.70
CA GLU A 176 15.09 -42.97 24.90
C GLU A 176 14.07 -42.53 25.96
N ALA A 177 13.93 -41.22 26.17
CA ALA A 177 12.92 -40.67 27.08
C ALA A 177 11.50 -41.04 26.63
N ALA A 178 11.19 -41.02 25.33
CA ALA A 178 9.90 -41.47 24.81
C ALA A 178 9.66 -42.96 25.08
N GLN A 179 10.68 -43.81 24.94
CA GLN A 179 10.58 -45.23 25.30
C GLN A 179 10.36 -45.44 26.80
N ILE A 180 11.06 -44.70 27.67
CA ILE A 180 10.92 -44.79 29.13
C ILE A 180 9.53 -44.31 29.57
N LEU A 181 9.11 -43.11 29.17
CA LEU A 181 7.77 -42.56 29.43
C LEU A 181 6.68 -43.51 28.93
N GLY A 182 6.83 -44.01 27.69
CA GLY A 182 5.90 -44.94 27.05
C GLY A 182 5.85 -46.33 27.69
N ARG A 183 6.95 -46.83 28.24
CA ARG A 183 7.03 -48.09 29.00
C ARG A 183 6.39 -47.97 30.38
N HIS A 184 6.71 -46.90 31.11
CA HIS A 184 6.28 -46.70 32.50
C HIS A 184 4.91 -45.98 32.64
N LYS A 185 4.31 -45.54 31.52
CA LYS A 185 2.99 -44.86 31.46
C LYS A 185 2.90 -43.58 32.29
N ILE A 186 4.01 -42.84 32.31
CA ILE A 186 4.21 -41.58 33.02
C ILE A 186 4.35 -40.42 32.01
N GLU A 187 4.05 -39.20 32.44
CA GLU A 187 4.09 -37.99 31.60
C GLU A 187 5.41 -37.22 31.69
N LYS A 188 6.24 -37.51 32.70
CA LYS A 188 7.37 -36.70 33.15
C LYS A 188 8.51 -37.61 33.60
N LEU A 189 9.72 -37.31 33.17
CA LEU A 189 10.94 -38.09 33.43
C LEU A 189 12.02 -37.17 34.00
N PRO A 190 12.25 -37.17 35.33
CA PRO A 190 13.34 -36.45 35.94
C PRO A 190 14.70 -37.02 35.50
N ILE A 191 15.62 -36.13 35.17
CA ILE A 191 16.97 -36.44 34.72
C ILE A 191 17.93 -36.16 35.88
N VAL A 192 18.69 -37.16 36.31
CA VAL A 192 19.56 -37.11 37.49
C VAL A 192 21.01 -37.46 37.15
N ASP A 193 21.95 -36.97 37.95
CA ASP A 193 23.34 -37.43 37.89
C ASP A 193 23.58 -38.72 38.70
N ALA A 194 24.82 -39.21 38.70
CA ALA A 194 25.22 -40.43 39.40
C ALA A 194 25.13 -40.36 40.95
N ARG A 195 24.79 -39.20 41.53
CA ARG A 195 24.51 -39.02 42.97
C ARG A 195 23.00 -38.93 43.27
N GLY A 196 22.15 -38.85 42.24
CA GLY A 196 20.72 -38.60 42.40
C GLY A 196 20.35 -37.11 42.44
N THR A 197 21.31 -36.20 42.24
CA THR A 197 21.02 -34.76 42.15
C THR A 197 20.25 -34.47 40.86
N LEU A 198 19.15 -33.74 40.96
CA LEU A 198 18.33 -33.36 39.79
C LEU A 198 19.12 -32.43 38.85
N LYS A 199 19.09 -32.72 37.54
CA LYS A 199 19.72 -31.91 36.48
C LYS A 199 18.74 -31.46 35.40
N GLY A 200 17.62 -32.16 35.23
CA GLY A 200 16.61 -31.76 34.26
C GLY A 200 15.29 -32.50 34.35
N LEU A 201 14.35 -32.16 33.47
CA LEU A 201 13.05 -32.81 33.35
C LEU A 201 12.63 -32.89 31.87
N ILE A 202 12.30 -34.08 31.39
CA ILE A 202 11.70 -34.29 30.05
C ILE A 202 10.21 -34.60 30.23
N THR A 203 9.35 -34.09 29.34
CA THR A 203 7.89 -34.37 29.39
C THR A 203 7.36 -34.95 28.09
N VAL A 204 6.29 -35.73 28.19
CA VAL A 204 5.57 -36.30 27.02
C VAL A 204 5.05 -35.21 26.07
N LYS A 205 4.79 -34.00 26.58
CA LYS A 205 4.36 -32.84 25.77
C LYS A 205 5.44 -32.39 24.80
N ASP A 206 6.71 -32.54 25.15
CA ASP A 206 7.85 -32.08 24.35
C ASP A 206 8.22 -33.07 23.25
N ILE A 207 7.95 -34.36 23.47
CA ILE A 207 7.92 -35.40 22.42
C ILE A 207 6.76 -35.14 21.45
N GLN A 208 5.54 -34.95 21.94
CA GLN A 208 4.36 -34.65 21.10
C GLN A 208 4.53 -33.37 20.27
N LYS A 209 5.24 -32.35 20.79
CA LYS A 209 5.62 -31.16 20.02
C LYS A 209 6.56 -31.50 18.87
N ARG A 210 7.59 -32.34 19.09
CA ARG A 210 8.54 -32.77 18.05
C ARG A 210 7.87 -33.60 16.95
N GLU A 211 6.92 -34.47 17.31
CA GLU A 211 6.10 -35.22 16.34
C GLU A 211 5.18 -34.30 15.53
N ARG A 212 4.58 -33.29 16.17
CA ARG A 212 3.67 -32.33 15.52
C ARG A 212 4.38 -31.28 14.66
N TYR A 213 5.57 -30.86 15.06
CA TYR A 213 6.36 -29.81 14.44
C TYR A 213 7.76 -30.34 14.08
N PRO A 214 7.87 -31.24 13.08
CA PRO A 214 9.13 -31.90 12.72
C PRO A 214 10.14 -30.94 12.09
N LEU A 215 9.67 -29.85 11.48
CA LEU A 215 10.51 -28.80 10.88
C LEU A 215 10.86 -27.66 11.85
N ALA A 216 10.60 -27.80 13.16
CA ALA A 216 10.75 -26.69 14.09
C ALA A 216 12.21 -26.22 14.26
N THR A 217 12.49 -24.97 13.90
CA THR A 217 13.80 -24.30 14.03
C THR A 217 14.24 -24.26 15.50
N LYS A 218 15.28 -25.03 15.83
CA LYS A 218 15.73 -25.23 17.21
C LYS A 218 17.24 -25.01 17.39
N ASP A 219 17.59 -24.64 18.61
CA ASP A 219 18.97 -24.59 19.08
C ASP A 219 19.48 -25.96 19.53
N GLU A 220 20.75 -26.03 19.90
CA GLU A 220 21.48 -27.26 20.26
C GLU A 220 20.94 -27.88 21.57
N ARG A 221 20.12 -27.14 22.33
CA ARG A 221 19.40 -27.59 23.53
C ARG A 221 17.95 -28.00 23.22
N GLY A 222 17.55 -27.97 21.95
CA GLY A 222 16.21 -28.29 21.47
C GLY A 222 15.17 -27.21 21.75
N ARG A 223 15.57 -25.98 22.08
CA ARG A 223 14.66 -24.84 22.28
C ARG A 223 14.40 -24.13 20.97
N LEU A 224 13.24 -23.50 20.82
CA LEU A 224 12.95 -22.72 19.60
C LEU A 224 13.99 -21.58 19.42
N ARG A 225 14.36 -21.28 18.18
CA ARG A 225 15.20 -20.12 17.86
C ARG A 225 14.38 -18.83 17.76
N VAL A 226 14.97 -17.71 18.14
CA VAL A 226 14.37 -16.37 18.07
C VAL A 226 15.44 -15.32 17.81
N GLY A 227 15.11 -14.32 16.99
CA GLY A 227 15.93 -13.13 16.82
C GLY A 227 15.33 -11.92 17.52
N ALA A 228 16.10 -10.84 17.70
CA ALA A 228 15.61 -9.59 18.26
C ALA A 228 16.25 -8.37 17.60
N ALA A 229 15.47 -7.32 17.38
CA ALA A 229 15.95 -6.09 16.75
C ALA A 229 16.66 -5.16 17.73
N VAL A 230 17.72 -4.50 17.25
CA VAL A 230 18.55 -3.53 17.98
C VAL A 230 18.67 -2.25 17.13
N GLY A 231 18.76 -1.10 17.80
CA GLY A 231 18.93 0.20 17.14
C GLY A 231 20.39 0.60 16.94
N VAL A 232 20.58 1.88 16.62
CA VAL A 232 21.89 2.55 16.66
C VAL A 232 21.93 3.74 17.65
N GLY A 233 20.90 3.85 18.50
CA GLY A 233 20.82 4.84 19.56
C GLY A 233 21.75 4.53 20.74
N THR A 234 21.73 5.40 21.76
CA THR A 234 22.58 5.27 22.95
C THR A 234 22.29 4.01 23.78
N ASP A 235 21.07 3.45 23.69
CA ASP A 235 20.66 2.21 24.36
C ASP A 235 21.12 0.93 23.66
N ALA A 236 21.65 1.02 22.43
CA ALA A 236 21.83 -0.14 21.54
C ALA A 236 22.70 -1.26 22.14
N LEU A 237 23.77 -0.91 22.85
CA LEU A 237 24.69 -1.89 23.45
C LEU A 237 24.12 -2.49 24.76
N GLU A 238 23.40 -1.70 25.55
CA GLU A 238 22.70 -2.19 26.75
C GLU A 238 21.59 -3.17 26.33
N ARG A 239 20.83 -2.81 25.29
CA ARG A 239 19.81 -3.67 24.68
C ARG A 239 20.41 -4.96 24.11
N ALA A 240 21.52 -4.86 23.36
CA ALA A 240 22.23 -6.04 22.86
C ALA A 240 22.70 -6.96 24.01
N ALA A 241 23.30 -6.42 25.06
CA ALA A 241 23.74 -7.19 26.23
C ALA A 241 22.57 -7.92 26.92
N ALA A 242 21.44 -7.25 27.11
CA ALA A 242 20.25 -7.85 27.73
C ALA A 242 19.59 -8.93 26.86
N LEU A 243 19.59 -8.77 25.53
CA LEU A 243 19.05 -9.76 24.60
C LEU A 243 19.96 -10.99 24.47
N VAL A 244 21.29 -10.81 24.53
CA VAL A 244 22.27 -11.91 24.66
C VAL A 244 22.09 -12.64 26.00
N ALA A 245 21.88 -11.91 27.10
CA ALA A 245 21.60 -12.51 28.41
C ALA A 245 20.25 -13.26 28.46
N ALA A 246 19.29 -12.92 27.60
CA ALA A 246 18.04 -13.65 27.39
C ALA A 246 18.18 -14.84 26.40
N GLU A 247 19.39 -15.13 25.91
CA GLU A 247 19.69 -16.16 24.91
C GLU A 247 18.94 -16.00 23.58
N ALA A 248 18.82 -14.77 23.07
CA ALA A 248 18.46 -14.54 21.66
C ALA A 248 19.51 -15.15 20.73
N ASP A 249 19.07 -15.91 19.71
CA ASP A 249 19.97 -16.60 18.79
C ASP A 249 20.67 -15.64 17.81
N VAL A 250 19.99 -14.54 17.44
CA VAL A 250 20.48 -13.56 16.46
C VAL A 250 20.00 -12.14 16.79
N LEU A 251 20.88 -11.16 16.63
CA LEU A 251 20.53 -9.74 16.75
C LEU A 251 20.43 -9.09 15.36
N VAL A 252 19.40 -8.26 15.16
CA VAL A 252 19.16 -7.54 13.90
C VAL A 252 19.34 -6.04 14.12
N VAL A 253 20.45 -5.47 13.67
CA VAL A 253 20.68 -4.01 13.68
C VAL A 253 19.82 -3.39 12.57
N ASP A 254 18.75 -2.70 12.95
CA ASP A 254 17.62 -2.41 12.07
C ASP A 254 17.34 -0.90 11.96
N THR A 255 17.75 -0.32 10.83
CA THR A 255 17.66 1.12 10.48
C THR A 255 17.06 1.30 9.08
N ALA A 256 16.70 2.54 8.72
CA ALA A 256 16.39 2.92 7.34
C ALA A 256 17.63 2.97 6.43
N HIS A 257 18.83 3.20 6.98
CA HIS A 257 20.07 3.31 6.17
C HIS A 257 21.27 2.61 6.83
N GLY A 258 21.44 1.34 6.47
CA GLY A 258 22.47 0.41 6.97
C GLY A 258 23.92 0.81 6.64
N HIS A 259 24.14 1.61 5.59
CA HIS A 259 25.49 2.08 5.21
C HIS A 259 25.95 3.33 6.02
N SER A 260 25.22 3.69 7.09
CA SER A 260 25.67 4.76 7.99
C SER A 260 26.77 4.25 8.95
N ARG A 261 27.76 5.11 9.25
CA ARG A 261 28.90 4.75 10.13
C ARG A 261 28.46 4.23 11.51
N GLY A 262 27.38 4.79 12.06
CA GLY A 262 26.83 4.34 13.35
C GLY A 262 26.38 2.87 13.35
N VAL A 263 25.85 2.35 12.23
CA VAL A 263 25.51 0.93 12.08
C VAL A 263 26.78 0.08 12.09
N ILE A 264 27.76 0.45 11.28
CA ILE A 264 29.05 -0.25 11.16
C ILE A 264 29.77 -0.32 12.52
N ASP A 265 29.80 0.78 13.27
CA ASP A 265 30.43 0.84 14.59
C ASP A 265 29.63 0.07 15.66
N VAL A 266 28.29 0.05 15.59
CA VAL A 266 27.45 -0.77 16.48
C VAL A 266 27.62 -2.27 16.19
N VAL A 267 27.61 -2.69 14.92
CA VAL A 267 27.88 -4.08 14.52
C VAL A 267 29.23 -4.55 15.07
N ARG A 268 30.29 -3.79 14.83
CA ARG A 268 31.64 -4.09 15.34
C ARG A 268 31.68 -4.23 16.86
N ARG A 269 30.98 -3.36 17.59
CA ARG A 269 30.90 -3.42 19.06
C ARG A 269 30.10 -4.62 19.56
N ILE A 270 29.03 -5.03 18.86
CA ILE A 270 28.27 -6.24 19.21
C ILE A 270 29.13 -7.49 18.98
N LYS A 271 29.81 -7.61 17.83
CA LYS A 271 30.76 -8.72 17.58
C LYS A 271 32.01 -8.71 18.48
N GLN A 272 32.29 -7.60 19.17
CA GLN A 272 33.35 -7.50 20.19
C GLN A 272 32.87 -7.85 21.61
N MET A 273 31.56 -7.75 21.89
CA MET A 273 31.00 -8.03 23.22
C MET A 273 30.37 -9.43 23.35
N SER A 274 30.06 -10.08 22.23
CA SER A 274 29.45 -11.42 22.20
C SER A 274 29.67 -12.12 20.86
N ASP A 275 29.79 -13.44 20.89
CA ASP A 275 29.84 -14.30 19.70
C ASP A 275 28.46 -14.47 19.01
N VAL A 276 27.40 -13.82 19.50
CA VAL A 276 26.04 -13.86 18.91
C VAL A 276 26.08 -13.50 17.42
N GLU A 277 25.22 -14.15 16.62
CA GLU A 277 25.10 -13.85 15.19
C GLU A 277 24.43 -12.47 15.01
N VAL A 278 24.94 -11.67 14.08
CA VAL A 278 24.46 -10.30 13.81
C VAL A 278 24.06 -10.14 12.35
N ILE A 279 22.80 -9.75 12.14
CA ILE A 279 22.29 -9.25 10.86
C ILE A 279 22.27 -7.72 10.92
N ALA A 280 22.55 -7.03 9.81
CA ALA A 280 22.36 -5.58 9.71
C ALA A 280 21.68 -5.13 8.42
N GLY A 281 20.94 -4.02 8.50
CA GLY A 281 20.26 -3.38 7.37
C GLY A 281 19.39 -2.19 7.79
N ASN A 282 18.66 -1.55 6.87
CA ASN A 282 18.49 -1.94 5.47
C ASN A 282 19.52 -1.30 4.54
N ILE A 283 19.98 -2.09 3.57
CA ILE A 283 20.83 -1.64 2.47
C ILE A 283 20.14 -1.89 1.11
N ALA A 284 20.75 -1.42 0.02
CA ALA A 284 20.20 -1.57 -1.33
C ALA A 284 21.27 -1.58 -2.44
N THR A 285 22.57 -1.63 -2.11
CA THR A 285 23.68 -1.55 -3.07
C THR A 285 24.85 -2.46 -2.66
N ALA A 286 25.70 -2.82 -3.63
CA ALA A 286 26.84 -3.71 -3.45
C ALA A 286 27.87 -3.19 -2.43
N GLU A 287 28.18 -1.89 -2.47
CA GLU A 287 29.16 -1.24 -1.57
C GLU A 287 28.66 -1.23 -0.12
N ALA A 288 27.35 -1.13 0.07
CA ALA A 288 26.71 -1.21 1.38
C ALA A 288 26.71 -2.64 1.94
N ALA A 289 26.68 -3.66 1.07
CA ALA A 289 26.88 -5.05 1.47
C ALA A 289 28.33 -5.28 1.90
N GLU A 290 29.30 -4.87 1.08
CA GLU A 290 30.74 -4.97 1.37
C GLU A 290 31.10 -4.29 2.70
N ALA A 291 30.65 -3.05 2.92
CA ALA A 291 30.92 -2.30 4.15
C ALA A 291 30.33 -2.92 5.43
N LEU A 292 29.22 -3.67 5.33
CA LEU A 292 28.66 -4.43 6.46
C LEU A 292 29.38 -5.77 6.66
N ILE A 293 29.81 -6.43 5.58
CA ILE A 293 30.63 -7.64 5.66
C ILE A 293 31.98 -7.32 6.35
N ASP A 294 32.60 -6.19 6.01
CA ASP A 294 33.79 -5.61 6.67
C ASP A 294 33.52 -5.05 8.08
N ALA A 295 32.25 -4.93 8.49
CA ALA A 295 31.87 -4.68 9.87
C ALA A 295 31.83 -5.97 10.72
N GLY A 296 31.81 -7.15 10.06
CA GLY A 296 31.74 -8.45 10.70
C GLY A 296 30.33 -9.02 10.83
N VAL A 297 29.36 -8.61 9.99
CA VAL A 297 28.02 -9.23 10.00
C VAL A 297 28.06 -10.70 9.59
N ASP A 298 27.06 -11.43 10.09
CA ASP A 298 26.80 -12.82 9.75
C ASP A 298 25.65 -12.97 8.75
N GLY A 299 24.89 -11.90 8.48
CA GLY A 299 23.86 -11.79 7.43
C GLY A 299 23.54 -10.32 7.08
N ILE A 300 22.99 -10.05 5.90
CA ILE A 300 22.62 -8.69 5.46
C ILE A 300 21.14 -8.59 5.07
N LYS A 301 20.50 -7.44 5.37
CA LYS A 301 19.06 -7.19 5.11
C LYS A 301 18.83 -6.04 4.11
N VAL A 302 17.99 -6.29 3.10
CA VAL A 302 17.94 -5.50 1.86
C VAL A 302 16.53 -4.97 1.53
N GLY A 303 16.37 -3.65 1.29
CA GLY A 303 15.14 -3.04 0.74
C GLY A 303 14.70 -1.69 1.32
N ILE A 304 14.15 -0.78 0.48
CA ILE A 304 13.70 0.60 0.81
C ILE A 304 12.48 1.00 -0.10
N GLY A 305 11.36 1.61 0.40
CA GLY A 305 10.02 1.71 -0.30
C GLY A 305 9.39 3.12 -0.57
N PRO A 306 8.07 3.29 -0.96
CA PRO A 306 7.43 4.59 -1.42
C PRO A 306 6.03 5.08 -0.78
N GLY A 307 5.04 5.81 -1.37
CA GLY A 307 3.78 6.48 -0.82
C GLY A 307 2.28 5.98 -1.05
N CYS A 308 1.50 6.47 -2.07
CA CYS A 308 0.13 6.07 -2.66
C CYS A 308 -1.21 6.83 -2.37
N LEU A 309 -2.29 6.45 -3.11
CA LEU A 309 -3.58 7.15 -3.38
C LEU A 309 -4.87 6.30 -3.15
N ALA A 310 -6.09 6.88 -3.26
CA ALA A 310 -7.38 6.19 -2.99
C ALA A 310 -8.39 6.11 -4.16
N ALA A 311 -9.29 5.12 -4.10
CA ALA A 311 -10.33 4.82 -5.11
C ALA A 311 -11.26 6.00 -5.45
N GLY A 312 -11.71 6.08 -6.70
CA GLY A 312 -12.56 7.16 -7.20
C GLY A 312 -11.82 8.47 -7.49
N THR A 313 -10.52 8.56 -7.14
CA THR A 313 -9.65 9.68 -7.53
C THR A 313 -9.61 9.81 -9.05
N ARG A 314 -9.97 10.99 -9.59
CA ARG A 314 -10.02 11.25 -11.04
C ARG A 314 -8.63 11.72 -11.51
N VAL A 315 -7.93 10.89 -12.27
CA VAL A 315 -6.66 11.21 -12.90
C VAL A 315 -6.92 11.96 -14.20
N LEU A 316 -6.16 13.02 -14.48
CA LEU A 316 -6.25 13.78 -15.73
C LEU A 316 -5.48 13.06 -16.83
N MET A 317 -6.20 12.74 -17.91
CA MET A 317 -5.70 11.98 -19.04
C MET A 317 -5.11 12.92 -20.12
N ALA A 318 -4.19 12.41 -20.94
CA ALA A 318 -3.61 13.17 -22.05
C ALA A 318 -4.61 13.43 -23.18
N ASP A 319 -5.65 12.61 -23.34
CA ASP A 319 -6.80 12.85 -24.25
C ASP A 319 -7.77 13.95 -23.76
N ALA A 320 -7.39 14.68 -22.70
CA ALA A 320 -8.17 15.71 -22.03
C ALA A 320 -9.46 15.21 -21.35
N THR A 321 -9.61 13.90 -21.13
CA THR A 321 -10.65 13.32 -20.28
C THR A 321 -10.16 13.12 -18.83
N TYR A 322 -11.05 12.61 -17.96
CA TYR A 322 -10.66 12.10 -16.64
C TYR A 322 -11.06 10.63 -16.53
N ARG A 323 -10.16 9.83 -15.94
CA ARG A 323 -10.41 8.43 -15.61
C ARG A 323 -10.19 8.21 -14.13
N SER A 324 -11.04 7.42 -13.48
CA SER A 324 -10.85 7.09 -12.07
C SER A 324 -9.64 6.16 -11.93
N ILE A 325 -8.85 6.31 -10.86
CA ILE A 325 -7.55 5.61 -10.69
C ILE A 325 -7.68 4.09 -10.76
N GLU A 326 -8.77 3.52 -10.25
CA GLU A 326 -9.09 2.08 -10.33
C GLU A 326 -9.28 1.55 -11.78
N HIS A 327 -9.43 2.46 -12.75
CA HIS A 327 -9.58 2.19 -14.18
C HIS A 327 -8.34 2.57 -15.02
N ILE A 328 -7.29 3.11 -14.40
CA ILE A 328 -6.01 3.39 -15.08
C ILE A 328 -5.24 2.07 -15.31
N ARG A 329 -4.57 1.94 -16.46
CA ARG A 329 -3.87 0.72 -16.89
C ARG A 329 -2.49 1.04 -17.47
N PRO A 330 -1.52 0.10 -17.42
CA PRO A 330 -0.26 0.21 -18.16
C PRO A 330 -0.49 0.49 -19.66
N GLY A 331 0.10 1.58 -20.15
CA GLY A 331 -0.08 2.11 -21.51
C GLY A 331 -1.05 3.29 -21.62
N ASP A 332 -1.82 3.63 -20.57
CA ASP A 332 -2.60 4.87 -20.56
C ASP A 332 -1.70 6.12 -20.57
N ARG A 333 -2.18 7.20 -21.19
CA ARG A 333 -1.48 8.50 -21.24
C ARG A 333 -2.11 9.47 -20.25
N VAL A 334 -1.33 10.01 -19.32
CA VAL A 334 -1.76 10.92 -18.23
C VAL A 334 -0.90 12.18 -18.19
N VAL A 335 -1.33 13.22 -17.47
CA VAL A 335 -0.62 14.51 -17.40
C VAL A 335 0.35 14.56 -16.21
N ASN A 336 1.63 14.86 -16.44
CA ASN A 336 2.67 14.96 -15.41
C ASN A 336 2.61 16.29 -14.60
N MET A 337 3.47 16.43 -13.58
CA MET A 337 3.52 17.67 -12.76
C MET A 337 3.91 18.97 -13.50
N ASN A 338 4.55 18.89 -14.66
CA ASN A 338 4.92 20.04 -15.50
C ASN A 338 3.80 20.40 -16.50
N GLY A 339 2.90 19.46 -16.78
CA GLY A 339 1.82 19.58 -17.77
C GLY A 339 2.02 18.75 -19.04
N ASP A 340 3.03 17.88 -19.12
CA ASP A 340 3.29 17.07 -20.32
C ASP A 340 2.60 15.69 -20.27
N PRO A 341 2.09 15.18 -21.40
CA PRO A 341 1.66 13.79 -21.57
C PRO A 341 2.78 12.75 -21.31
N VAL A 342 2.53 11.88 -20.33
CA VAL A 342 3.41 10.79 -19.87
C VAL A 342 2.66 9.47 -19.88
N THR A 343 3.39 8.37 -20.05
CA THR A 343 2.81 7.01 -20.11
C THR A 343 2.77 6.39 -18.74
N VAL A 344 1.65 5.77 -18.37
CA VAL A 344 1.55 4.91 -17.20
C VAL A 344 2.29 3.60 -17.48
N VAL A 345 3.34 3.33 -16.72
CA VAL A 345 4.18 2.13 -16.83
C VAL A 345 3.56 0.96 -16.07
N HIS A 346 3.08 1.21 -14.84
CA HIS A 346 2.44 0.23 -13.96
C HIS A 346 1.21 0.86 -13.28
N ALA A 347 0.16 0.08 -13.01
CA ALA A 347 -1.02 0.54 -12.25
C ALA A 347 -1.60 -0.63 -11.43
N TRP A 348 -1.74 -0.45 -10.11
CA TRP A 348 -2.13 -1.52 -9.19
C TRP A 348 -2.93 -1.02 -7.98
N CYS A 349 -3.58 -1.94 -7.27
CA CYS A 349 -4.23 -1.70 -5.98
C CYS A 349 -3.22 -1.97 -4.84
N THR A 350 -3.18 -1.10 -3.83
CA THR A 350 -2.29 -1.19 -2.66
C THR A 350 -3.01 -1.66 -1.38
N GLY A 351 -4.29 -2.04 -1.47
CA GLY A 351 -5.10 -2.56 -0.36
C GLY A 351 -6.31 -1.68 -0.03
N VAL A 352 -6.66 -1.56 1.26
CA VAL A 352 -7.76 -0.72 1.77
C VAL A 352 -7.25 0.12 2.93
N ARG A 353 -7.44 1.44 2.90
CA ARG A 353 -6.92 2.39 3.91
C ARG A 353 -7.96 3.45 4.27
N GLU A 354 -7.81 4.06 5.44
CA GLU A 354 -8.63 5.20 5.86
C GLU A 354 -8.26 6.47 5.08
N VAL A 355 -9.27 7.30 4.78
CA VAL A 355 -9.12 8.47 3.91
C VAL A 355 -9.67 9.76 4.53
N VAL A 356 -8.97 10.87 4.29
CA VAL A 356 -9.46 12.23 4.52
C VAL A 356 -10.14 12.76 3.25
N GLY A 357 -11.21 13.52 3.45
CA GLY A 357 -11.94 14.22 2.41
C GLY A 357 -11.39 15.62 2.23
N VAL A 358 -10.77 15.88 1.09
CA VAL A 358 -10.15 17.15 0.72
C VAL A 358 -11.04 17.86 -0.29
N ARG A 359 -11.47 19.07 0.01
CA ARG A 359 -12.19 19.93 -0.94
C ARG A 359 -11.33 21.13 -1.27
N HIS A 360 -11.15 21.44 -2.56
CA HIS A 360 -10.27 22.51 -3.02
C HIS A 360 -10.79 23.17 -4.31
N GLY A 361 -10.47 24.44 -4.52
CA GLY A 361 -11.08 25.31 -5.54
C GLY A 361 -10.72 25.02 -7.01
N ALA A 362 -10.30 23.79 -7.33
CA ALA A 362 -10.09 23.29 -8.69
C ALA A 362 -10.72 21.91 -8.95
N SER A 363 -11.28 21.26 -7.92
CA SER A 363 -12.06 20.03 -8.08
C SER A 363 -13.55 20.31 -7.83
N PRO A 364 -14.47 19.81 -8.67
CA PRO A 364 -15.91 19.80 -8.39
C PRO A 364 -16.29 18.73 -7.36
N LEU A 365 -15.37 17.82 -7.02
CA LEU A 365 -15.55 16.71 -6.09
C LEU A 365 -14.76 16.90 -4.79
N GLU A 366 -15.18 16.20 -3.75
CA GLU A 366 -14.32 15.94 -2.59
C GLU A 366 -13.33 14.83 -2.94
N THR A 367 -12.04 15.15 -2.92
CA THR A 367 -10.95 14.21 -3.16
C THR A 367 -10.75 13.36 -1.93
N LEU A 368 -10.97 12.04 -2.05
CA LEU A 368 -10.61 11.08 -1.01
C LEU A 368 -9.16 10.64 -1.22
N VAL A 369 -8.34 10.79 -0.19
CA VAL A 369 -6.91 10.41 -0.17
C VAL A 369 -6.50 9.99 1.24
N THR A 370 -5.45 9.19 1.38
CA THR A 370 -4.95 8.80 2.70
C THR A 370 -4.24 10.00 3.37
N PRO A 371 -4.19 10.11 4.73
CA PRO A 371 -3.67 11.30 5.41
C PRO A 371 -2.21 11.65 5.11
N ASP A 372 -1.41 10.62 4.80
CA ASP A 372 -0.01 10.61 4.37
C ASP A 372 0.20 11.00 2.90
N HIS A 373 -0.87 11.16 2.12
CA HIS A 373 -0.73 11.40 0.69
C HIS A 373 -0.07 12.75 0.38
N ALA A 374 1.03 12.72 -0.37
CA ALA A 374 1.88 13.88 -0.61
C ALA A 374 1.41 14.72 -1.82
N TYR A 375 0.96 15.95 -1.56
CA TYR A 375 0.70 16.95 -2.58
C TYR A 375 1.90 17.86 -2.81
N ARG A 376 2.04 18.39 -4.04
CA ARG A 376 2.98 19.49 -4.30
C ARG A 376 2.34 20.80 -3.85
N VAL A 377 2.97 21.49 -2.90
CA VAL A 377 2.40 22.68 -2.24
C VAL A 377 3.37 23.86 -2.21
N ALA A 378 2.82 25.06 -2.01
CA ALA A 378 3.53 26.28 -1.66
C ALA A 378 3.18 26.72 -0.22
N ASP A 379 4.20 26.88 0.62
CA ASP A 379 4.08 27.28 2.03
C ASP A 379 3.80 28.79 2.16
N LEU A 380 2.77 29.16 2.94
CA LEU A 380 2.44 30.56 3.27
C LEU A 380 2.58 30.90 4.76
N THR A 381 2.96 29.95 5.61
CA THR A 381 3.06 30.10 7.08
C THR A 381 4.04 31.20 7.49
N THR A 382 5.09 31.41 6.69
CA THR A 382 6.14 32.42 6.90
C THR A 382 5.72 33.86 6.56
N VAL A 383 4.49 34.07 6.05
CA VAL A 383 4.04 35.38 5.56
C VAL A 383 2.99 36.02 6.48
N ALA A 384 3.17 37.29 6.82
CA ALA A 384 2.36 37.98 7.83
C ALA A 384 0.86 38.04 7.49
N SER A 385 0.01 37.83 8.50
CA SER A 385 -1.44 37.65 8.37
C SER A 385 -2.22 38.85 7.80
N ARG A 386 -1.60 40.03 7.67
CA ARG A 386 -2.18 41.21 7.01
C ARG A 386 -1.59 41.42 5.62
N SER A 387 -2.22 40.77 4.65
CA SER A 387 -2.12 41.01 3.20
C SER A 387 -0.75 40.83 2.52
N PRO A 388 -0.50 39.60 2.06
CA PRO A 388 -0.12 39.31 0.68
C PRO A 388 -1.36 39.24 -0.23
N ALA A 389 -2.49 38.81 0.37
CA ALA A 389 -3.77 38.53 -0.28
C ALA A 389 -4.51 39.75 -0.87
N ALA A 390 -4.06 40.99 -0.66
CA ALA A 390 -4.58 42.17 -1.37
C ALA A 390 -3.52 42.91 -2.22
N ALA A 391 -2.31 42.36 -2.37
CA ALA A 391 -1.17 43.06 -2.99
C ALA A 391 -0.51 42.33 -4.18
N GLY A 392 -1.07 41.21 -4.65
CA GLY A 392 -0.63 40.56 -5.90
C GLY A 392 0.84 40.08 -5.94
N HIS A 393 1.45 39.77 -4.79
CA HIS A 393 2.89 39.46 -4.65
C HIS A 393 3.29 38.04 -5.16
N VAL A 394 2.91 37.73 -6.39
CA VAL A 394 3.29 36.52 -7.16
C VAL A 394 4.79 36.23 -7.12
N ARG A 395 5.62 37.27 -7.32
CA ARG A 395 7.10 37.20 -7.31
C ARG A 395 7.72 36.78 -5.98
N MET A 396 6.91 36.59 -4.93
CA MET A 396 7.38 36.15 -3.61
C MET A 396 7.51 34.63 -3.51
N LEU A 397 6.82 33.85 -4.35
CA LEU A 397 6.98 32.38 -4.44
C LEU A 397 8.21 31.95 -5.26
N GLU A 398 8.80 32.87 -6.02
CA GLU A 398 10.04 32.68 -6.81
C GLU A 398 11.28 33.19 -6.04
N ARG A 399 11.11 33.65 -4.80
CA ARG A 399 12.16 34.19 -3.95
C ARG A 399 12.24 33.40 -2.64
N PRO A 400 13.36 32.71 -2.35
CA PRO A 400 13.57 32.02 -1.09
C PRO A 400 13.29 32.93 0.13
N THR A 401 12.42 32.49 1.05
CA THR A 401 12.10 33.22 2.28
C THR A 401 13.24 33.18 3.31
N ARG A 402 14.12 32.18 3.18
CA ARG A 402 15.50 32.19 3.71
C ARG A 402 16.46 31.88 2.56
N HIS A 403 17.72 32.33 2.65
CA HIS A 403 18.68 32.20 1.56
C HIS A 403 18.98 30.72 1.22
N GLY A 404 18.34 30.21 0.16
CA GLY A 404 18.52 28.83 -0.34
C GLY A 404 17.31 27.90 -0.15
N GLU A 405 16.29 28.29 0.63
CA GLU A 405 15.11 27.44 0.90
C GLU A 405 13.97 27.68 -0.11
N SER A 406 13.48 26.62 -0.75
CA SER A 406 12.31 26.70 -1.65
C SER A 406 11.01 26.81 -0.85
N THR A 407 10.15 27.76 -1.19
CA THR A 407 8.77 27.84 -0.67
C THR A 407 7.86 26.76 -1.25
N VAL A 408 8.28 26.06 -2.31
CA VAL A 408 7.56 24.94 -2.94
C VAL A 408 8.17 23.61 -2.53
N ARG A 409 7.37 22.73 -1.94
CA ARG A 409 7.76 21.40 -1.43
C ARG A 409 6.70 20.32 -1.70
N TRP A 410 7.01 19.08 -1.34
CA TRP A 410 5.99 18.05 -1.08
C TRP A 410 5.51 18.18 0.38
N GLN A 411 4.24 17.89 0.64
CA GLN A 411 3.67 17.89 2.00
C GLN A 411 2.49 16.91 2.08
N GLU A 412 2.43 16.15 3.17
CA GLU A 412 1.33 15.22 3.44
C GLU A 412 0.02 15.98 3.69
N ILE A 413 -1.07 15.50 3.10
CA ILE A 413 -2.38 16.17 3.11
C ILE A 413 -2.95 16.40 4.51
N GLY A 414 -2.68 15.49 5.45
CA GLY A 414 -3.07 15.61 6.86
C GLY A 414 -2.38 16.77 7.60
N GLY A 415 -1.28 17.30 7.06
CA GLY A 415 -0.55 18.45 7.60
C GLY A 415 -0.86 19.78 6.91
N ILE A 416 -1.90 19.89 6.08
CA ILE A 416 -2.21 21.12 5.32
C ILE A 416 -3.23 22.00 6.07
N GLU A 417 -2.73 22.95 6.86
CA GLU A 417 -3.57 23.98 7.49
C GLU A 417 -3.59 25.32 6.74
N ARG A 418 -2.50 25.72 6.07
CA ARG A 418 -2.31 27.10 5.55
C ARG A 418 -1.66 27.21 4.18
N ASP A 419 -1.51 26.11 3.46
CA ASP A 419 -0.72 26.03 2.23
C ASP A 419 -1.60 26.06 0.97
N LEU A 420 -0.96 26.26 -0.18
CA LEU A 420 -1.62 26.22 -1.50
C LEU A 420 -1.14 25.00 -2.28
N LEU A 421 -2.07 24.18 -2.77
CA LEU A 421 -1.74 23.08 -3.69
C LEU A 421 -1.33 23.66 -5.04
N LEU A 422 -0.50 22.94 -5.79
CA LEU A 422 -0.03 23.34 -7.12
C LEU A 422 -0.64 22.49 -8.24
N LEU A 423 -0.77 23.14 -9.40
CA LEU A 423 -1.19 22.60 -10.69
C LEU A 423 -0.32 23.26 -11.78
N PRO A 424 0.13 22.58 -12.84
CA PRO A 424 0.88 23.22 -13.92
C PRO A 424 0.05 24.32 -14.61
N ARG A 425 0.72 25.40 -15.04
CA ARG A 425 0.06 26.54 -15.69
C ARG A 425 -0.43 26.23 -17.10
N HIS A 426 0.32 25.41 -17.81
CA HIS A 426 0.01 24.92 -19.16
C HIS A 426 -0.06 23.39 -19.09
N ILE A 427 -0.96 22.79 -19.88
CA ILE A 427 -1.05 21.35 -20.04
C ILE A 427 -1.13 21.09 -21.54
N ALA A 428 -0.31 20.18 -22.05
CA ALA A 428 -0.41 19.67 -23.41
C ALA A 428 -1.34 18.44 -23.41
N PHE A 429 -2.16 18.33 -24.46
CA PHE A 429 -3.11 17.24 -24.63
C PHE A 429 -2.98 16.66 -26.04
N GLU A 430 -3.19 15.36 -26.16
CA GLU A 430 -3.02 14.55 -27.37
C GLU A 430 -4.37 14.44 -28.11
N LEU A 431 -4.90 15.60 -28.54
CA LEU A 431 -6.17 15.71 -29.26
C LEU A 431 -5.96 15.65 -30.79
N PRO A 432 -6.89 15.05 -31.57
CA PRO A 432 -6.87 15.13 -33.03
C PRO A 432 -6.97 16.57 -33.53
N ASP A 433 -6.20 16.97 -34.55
CA ASP A 433 -6.26 18.34 -35.10
C ASP A 433 -7.63 18.69 -35.73
N HIS A 434 -8.34 17.66 -36.24
CA HIS A 434 -9.59 17.77 -36.98
C HIS A 434 -10.61 16.70 -36.56
N LEU A 435 -11.88 16.93 -36.90
CA LEU A 435 -13.01 16.03 -36.66
C LEU A 435 -13.87 15.98 -37.92
N GLU A 436 -14.05 14.79 -38.49
CA GLU A 436 -14.99 14.56 -39.60
C GLU A 436 -16.05 13.54 -39.17
N ILE A 437 -17.32 13.93 -39.26
CA ILE A 437 -18.47 13.11 -38.87
C ILE A 437 -19.20 12.66 -40.14
N ASP A 438 -19.19 11.35 -40.42
CA ASP A 438 -19.95 10.71 -41.50
C ASP A 438 -21.43 10.48 -41.05
N LEU A 439 -22.35 11.36 -41.43
CA LEU A 439 -23.78 11.19 -41.18
C LEU A 439 -24.45 10.36 -42.31
N PRO A 440 -25.10 9.22 -42.00
CA PRO A 440 -25.80 8.43 -43.00
C PRO A 440 -27.11 9.13 -43.41
N GLU A 441 -27.36 9.27 -44.71
CA GLU A 441 -28.70 9.68 -45.16
C GLU A 441 -29.73 8.55 -45.01
N ASP A 442 -30.97 8.92 -44.67
CA ASP A 442 -32.10 7.99 -44.66
C ASP A 442 -32.45 7.56 -46.09
N ALA A 443 -31.95 6.39 -46.48
CA ALA A 443 -32.27 5.75 -47.76
C ALA A 443 -33.76 5.34 -47.85
N VAL A 444 -34.61 6.32 -48.18
CA VAL A 444 -35.99 6.09 -48.60
C VAL A 444 -35.98 5.14 -49.80
N ARG A 445 -36.68 4.00 -49.69
CA ARG A 445 -36.71 2.92 -50.70
C ARG A 445 -36.83 3.45 -52.14
N ARG A 446 -35.70 3.47 -52.85
CA ARG A 446 -35.58 3.57 -54.31
C ARG A 446 -34.51 2.57 -54.76
N GLU A 447 -34.64 2.09 -56.00
CA GLU A 447 -34.03 0.83 -56.43
C GLU A 447 -32.62 0.99 -57.01
N THR A 448 -31.73 1.68 -56.29
CA THR A 448 -30.27 1.70 -56.58
C THR A 448 -29.45 1.90 -55.30
N PRO A 449 -28.27 1.24 -55.14
CA PRO A 449 -27.58 1.16 -53.85
C PRO A 449 -26.31 2.03 -53.76
N GLU A 450 -26.45 3.35 -53.74
CA GLU A 450 -25.37 4.25 -53.28
C GLU A 450 -25.82 5.00 -52.04
N ARG A 451 -25.07 4.88 -50.94
CA ARG A 451 -25.29 5.65 -49.71
C ARG A 451 -24.64 7.01 -49.88
N SER A 452 -25.44 8.05 -50.06
CA SER A 452 -25.03 9.41 -49.74
C SER A 452 -24.71 9.50 -48.24
N VAL A 453 -23.54 10.08 -47.93
CA VAL A 453 -23.08 10.33 -46.57
C VAL A 453 -22.77 11.81 -46.48
N THR A 454 -23.46 12.51 -45.57
CA THR A 454 -23.20 13.92 -45.30
C THR A 454 -22.01 14.02 -44.36
N ARG A 455 -20.90 14.58 -44.84
CA ARG A 455 -19.70 14.82 -44.03
C ARG A 455 -19.77 16.18 -43.35
N VAL A 456 -19.55 16.19 -42.05
CA VAL A 456 -19.56 17.40 -41.23
C VAL A 456 -18.21 17.55 -40.52
N GLY A 457 -17.47 18.60 -40.86
CA GLY A 457 -16.15 18.89 -40.31
C GLY A 457 -16.17 19.75 -39.05
N ASP A 458 -15.03 19.85 -38.36
CA ASP A 458 -14.79 20.75 -37.23
C ASP A 458 -15.07 22.23 -37.58
N SER A 459 -16.06 22.82 -36.90
CA SER A 459 -16.38 24.25 -37.03
C SER A 459 -16.91 24.82 -35.71
N TYR A 460 -16.87 26.14 -35.58
CA TYR A 460 -17.51 26.85 -34.46
C TYR A 460 -19.01 26.50 -34.36
N ALA A 461 -19.70 26.44 -35.49
CA ALA A 461 -21.12 26.11 -35.53
C ALA A 461 -21.39 24.66 -35.09
N LEU A 462 -20.57 23.67 -35.50
CA LEU A 462 -20.71 22.28 -35.04
C LEU A 462 -20.50 22.18 -33.52
N GLY A 463 -19.44 22.83 -33.02
CA GLY A 463 -19.18 22.93 -31.60
C GLY A 463 -20.35 23.56 -30.85
N PHE A 464 -20.91 24.66 -31.35
CA PHE A 464 -22.03 25.36 -30.71
C PHE A 464 -23.33 24.52 -30.70
N VAL A 465 -23.64 23.79 -31.77
CA VAL A 465 -24.75 22.83 -31.82
C VAL A 465 -24.58 21.71 -30.80
N LEU A 466 -23.37 21.13 -30.70
CA LEU A 466 -23.07 20.10 -29.70
C LEU A 466 -23.12 20.66 -28.27
N GLY A 467 -22.49 21.79 -28.00
CA GLY A 467 -22.45 22.40 -26.66
C GLY A 467 -23.84 22.79 -26.15
N THR A 468 -24.66 23.44 -26.98
CA THR A 468 -26.05 23.77 -26.62
C THR A 468 -26.91 22.52 -26.44
N PHE A 469 -26.68 21.47 -27.25
CA PHE A 469 -27.35 20.20 -27.05
C PHE A 469 -26.97 19.56 -25.71
N LEU A 470 -25.68 19.56 -25.37
CA LEU A 470 -25.20 19.02 -24.10
C LEU A 470 -25.78 19.79 -22.90
N GLY A 471 -25.81 21.12 -22.96
CA GLY A 471 -26.40 21.97 -21.91
C GLY A 471 -27.88 21.68 -21.64
N GLY A 472 -28.73 21.67 -22.69
CA GLY A 472 -30.20 21.58 -22.50
C GLY A 472 -31.00 20.85 -23.59
N GLY A 473 -30.37 20.42 -24.68
CA GLY A 473 -31.04 19.78 -25.82
C GLY A 473 -31.56 18.36 -25.55
N ARG A 474 -32.55 17.94 -26.34
CA ARG A 474 -33.19 16.62 -26.28
C ARG A 474 -33.27 16.01 -27.68
N ALA A 475 -33.01 14.72 -27.80
CA ALA A 475 -33.21 13.95 -29.04
C ALA A 475 -34.34 12.92 -28.83
N PHE A 476 -35.05 12.61 -29.91
CA PHE A 476 -36.13 11.61 -29.96
C PHE A 476 -36.04 10.80 -31.25
N LEU A 477 -36.27 9.49 -31.15
CA LEU A 477 -36.24 8.52 -32.25
C LEU A 477 -37.48 7.63 -32.16
N ASP A 478 -38.20 7.42 -33.26
CA ASP A 478 -39.25 6.39 -33.35
C ASP A 478 -38.64 5.01 -33.64
N GLU A 479 -38.63 4.14 -32.64
CA GLU A 479 -38.13 2.77 -32.74
C GLU A 479 -39.07 1.84 -33.53
N ASN A 480 -40.33 2.23 -33.78
CA ASN A 480 -41.35 1.34 -34.34
C ASN A 480 -41.19 1.06 -35.85
N GLY A 481 -40.18 1.66 -36.51
CA GLY A 481 -39.77 1.32 -37.88
C GLY A 481 -40.79 1.63 -38.98
N ARG A 482 -41.85 2.39 -38.69
CA ARG A 482 -42.94 2.72 -39.63
C ARG A 482 -42.92 4.17 -40.13
N SER A 483 -42.04 5.01 -39.59
CA SER A 483 -41.91 6.42 -39.96
C SER A 483 -40.44 6.85 -39.89
N PRO A 484 -39.93 7.73 -40.78
CA PRO A 484 -38.57 8.27 -40.71
C PRO A 484 -38.41 9.36 -39.62
N ALA A 485 -39.15 9.23 -38.52
CA ALA A 485 -39.30 10.27 -37.51
C ALA A 485 -38.17 10.23 -36.47
N GLY A 486 -37.21 11.14 -36.61
CA GLY A 486 -36.33 11.56 -35.53
C GLY A 486 -36.33 13.08 -35.41
N SER A 487 -36.25 13.58 -34.19
CA SER A 487 -36.26 15.02 -33.93
C SER A 487 -35.33 15.41 -32.78
N VAL A 488 -34.83 16.64 -32.87
CA VAL A 488 -33.98 17.27 -31.86
C VAL A 488 -34.67 18.55 -31.43
N SER A 489 -34.69 18.86 -30.13
CA SER A 489 -35.20 20.13 -29.64
C SER A 489 -34.38 20.75 -28.51
N TRP A 490 -34.33 22.08 -28.53
CA TRP A 490 -33.71 22.92 -27.50
C TRP A 490 -34.74 23.92 -26.97
N CYS A 491 -34.67 24.24 -25.69
CA CYS A 491 -35.59 25.17 -25.02
C CYS A 491 -34.80 26.28 -24.34
N PHE A 492 -35.17 27.54 -24.57
CA PHE A 492 -34.54 28.74 -24.03
C PHE A 492 -35.57 29.64 -23.35
N GLY A 493 -35.16 30.39 -22.34
CA GLY A 493 -35.96 31.45 -21.74
C GLY A 493 -36.04 32.70 -22.64
N PRO A 494 -37.01 33.61 -22.43
CA PRO A 494 -37.14 34.82 -23.26
C PRO A 494 -35.92 35.76 -23.20
N ALA A 495 -35.10 35.67 -22.15
CA ALA A 495 -33.85 36.43 -22.00
C ALA A 495 -32.67 35.84 -22.81
N GLU A 496 -32.78 34.59 -23.26
CA GLU A 496 -31.73 33.85 -23.98
C GLU A 496 -31.93 33.92 -25.50
N ARG A 497 -32.68 34.92 -25.97
CA ARG A 497 -33.07 35.11 -27.38
C ARG A 497 -31.87 35.10 -28.33
N GLU A 498 -30.78 35.77 -27.95
CA GLU A 498 -29.56 35.85 -28.76
C GLU A 498 -28.88 34.47 -28.94
N ALA A 499 -28.86 33.65 -27.88
CA ALA A 499 -28.38 32.27 -27.95
C ALA A 499 -29.28 31.37 -28.82
N ALA A 500 -30.60 31.58 -28.75
CA ALA A 500 -31.57 30.87 -29.60
C ALA A 500 -31.38 31.23 -31.09
N ASP A 501 -31.28 32.51 -31.44
CA ASP A 501 -31.04 32.94 -32.82
C ASP A 501 -29.67 32.46 -33.34
N ALA A 502 -28.63 32.52 -32.50
CA ALA A 502 -27.31 31.98 -32.83
C ALA A 502 -27.36 30.46 -33.11
N LEU A 503 -28.16 29.71 -32.34
CA LEU A 503 -28.34 28.27 -32.57
C LEU A 503 -29.13 27.98 -33.86
N VAL A 504 -30.15 28.77 -34.19
CA VAL A 504 -30.84 28.66 -35.50
C VAL A 504 -29.86 28.86 -36.66
N GLY A 505 -28.94 29.82 -36.53
CA GLY A 505 -27.83 30.03 -37.47
C GLY A 505 -26.92 28.81 -37.57
N ALA A 506 -26.38 28.36 -36.43
CA ALA A 506 -25.43 27.25 -36.37
C ALA A 506 -26.04 25.91 -36.87
N VAL A 507 -27.28 25.57 -36.49
CA VAL A 507 -27.99 24.39 -37.02
C VAL A 507 -28.18 24.50 -38.53
N ARG A 508 -28.52 25.68 -39.06
CA ARG A 508 -28.70 25.86 -40.51
C ARG A 508 -27.38 25.74 -41.28
N GLU A 509 -26.29 26.25 -40.73
CA GLU A 509 -24.94 26.13 -41.30
C GLU A 509 -24.47 24.66 -41.34
N VAL A 510 -24.60 23.96 -40.21
CA VAL A 510 -24.06 22.60 -39.99
C VAL A 510 -24.91 21.51 -40.65
N THR A 511 -26.24 21.70 -40.72
CA THR A 511 -27.17 20.67 -41.20
C THR A 511 -27.75 20.96 -42.59
N GLY A 512 -27.58 22.17 -43.11
CA GLY A 512 -28.29 22.67 -44.30
C GLY A 512 -29.80 22.91 -44.11
N VAL A 513 -30.39 22.41 -43.02
CA VAL A 513 -31.83 22.47 -42.72
C VAL A 513 -32.10 23.66 -41.79
N ALA A 514 -33.07 24.50 -42.15
CA ALA A 514 -33.56 25.54 -41.24
C ALA A 514 -34.46 24.89 -40.16
N PRO A 515 -34.12 24.98 -38.86
CA PRO A 515 -34.97 24.43 -37.80
C PRO A 515 -36.22 25.30 -37.60
N ALA A 516 -37.30 24.70 -37.12
CA ALA A 516 -38.52 25.41 -36.77
C ALA A 516 -38.39 26.05 -35.37
N LEU A 517 -38.51 27.38 -35.30
CA LEU A 517 -38.54 28.11 -34.03
C LEU A 517 -39.99 28.41 -33.64
N VAL A 518 -40.34 28.08 -32.39
CA VAL A 518 -41.69 28.21 -31.82
C VAL A 518 -41.61 29.01 -30.53
N GLU A 519 -42.28 30.17 -30.50
CA GLU A 519 -42.31 31.05 -29.33
C GLU A 519 -43.58 30.84 -28.50
N SER A 520 -43.39 30.46 -27.23
CA SER A 520 -44.37 30.60 -26.17
C SER A 520 -44.00 31.81 -25.31
N GLY A 521 -44.98 32.45 -24.67
CA GLY A 521 -44.74 33.64 -23.82
C GLY A 521 -43.81 33.43 -22.61
N THR A 522 -43.36 32.20 -22.37
CA THR A 522 -42.37 31.83 -21.34
C THR A 522 -41.15 31.08 -21.88
N THR A 523 -41.11 30.71 -23.17
CA THR A 523 -40.12 29.75 -23.70
C THR A 523 -39.98 29.85 -25.21
N ILE A 524 -38.75 29.98 -25.71
CA ILE A 524 -38.41 29.82 -27.13
C ILE A 524 -37.99 28.36 -27.33
N THR A 525 -38.61 27.65 -28.27
CA THR A 525 -38.30 26.24 -28.56
C THR A 525 -37.82 26.10 -30.00
N ILE A 526 -36.67 25.47 -30.20
CA ILE A 526 -36.10 25.19 -31.54
C ILE A 526 -36.26 23.70 -31.81
N HIS A 527 -36.76 23.35 -32.99
CA HIS A 527 -36.98 21.97 -33.43
C HIS A 527 -36.28 21.68 -34.76
N LEU A 528 -35.39 20.68 -34.77
CA LEU A 528 -34.80 20.09 -35.97
C LEU A 528 -35.41 18.71 -36.21
N CYS A 529 -36.19 18.56 -37.28
CA CYS A 529 -36.71 17.25 -37.71
C CYS A 529 -35.67 16.57 -38.62
N SER A 530 -34.70 15.88 -38.02
CA SER A 530 -33.71 15.08 -38.73
C SER A 530 -33.28 13.87 -37.91
N ARG A 531 -33.48 12.68 -38.48
CA ARG A 531 -33.20 11.39 -37.82
C ARG A 531 -31.70 11.07 -37.69
N PRO A 532 -30.82 11.36 -38.67
CA PRO A 532 -29.37 11.23 -38.48
C PRO A 532 -28.83 12.09 -37.34
N TRP A 533 -29.30 13.34 -37.23
CA TRP A 533 -28.92 14.24 -36.13
C TRP A 533 -29.53 13.81 -34.79
N ALA A 534 -30.76 13.32 -34.76
CA ALA A 534 -31.35 12.75 -33.55
C ALA A 534 -30.63 11.47 -33.10
N TRP A 535 -30.09 10.68 -34.02
CA TRP A 535 -29.27 9.50 -33.70
C TRP A 535 -27.91 9.90 -33.12
N LEU A 536 -27.18 10.81 -33.79
CA LEU A 536 -25.90 11.32 -33.30
C LEU A 536 -26.03 11.95 -31.90
N LEU A 537 -27.02 12.83 -31.73
CA LEU A 537 -27.18 13.56 -30.46
C LEU A 537 -27.80 12.69 -29.36
N ALA A 538 -28.42 11.55 -29.68
CA ALA A 538 -28.80 10.55 -28.68
C ALA A 538 -27.58 9.84 -28.06
N ALA A 539 -26.47 9.67 -28.81
CA ALA A 539 -25.24 9.08 -28.29
C ALA A 539 -24.61 9.88 -27.14
N CYS A 540 -24.86 11.20 -27.09
CA CYS A 540 -24.44 12.06 -25.97
C CYS A 540 -25.17 11.77 -24.64
N GLY A 541 -26.18 10.88 -24.62
CA GLY A 541 -26.84 10.45 -23.38
C GLY A 541 -27.80 11.48 -22.76
N THR A 542 -28.36 11.10 -21.61
CA THR A 542 -29.43 11.87 -20.94
C THR A 542 -29.08 12.23 -19.50
N ARG A 543 -29.48 13.44 -19.08
CA ARG A 543 -29.36 13.96 -17.71
C ARG A 543 -27.99 13.67 -17.06
N ASP A 544 -27.96 12.75 -16.12
CA ASP A 544 -26.86 12.52 -15.19
C ASP A 544 -25.71 11.71 -15.83
N GLU A 545 -26.00 11.00 -16.92
CA GLU A 545 -25.05 10.22 -17.74
C GLU A 545 -24.61 10.96 -19.00
N ARG A 546 -25.09 12.20 -19.19
CA ARG A 546 -24.81 12.99 -20.39
C ARG A 546 -23.32 13.32 -20.51
N HIS A 547 -22.77 13.16 -21.70
CA HIS A 547 -21.35 13.39 -21.99
C HIS A 547 -21.17 13.75 -23.46
N LEU A 548 -19.99 14.27 -23.83
CA LEU A 548 -19.56 14.27 -25.23
C LEU A 548 -18.86 12.92 -25.51
N PRO A 549 -19.27 12.15 -26.53
CA PRO A 549 -18.52 10.99 -26.98
C PRO A 549 -17.08 11.38 -27.34
N HIS A 550 -16.11 10.57 -26.91
CA HIS A 550 -14.67 10.87 -27.07
C HIS A 550 -14.26 11.14 -28.52
N GLU A 551 -14.88 10.44 -29.47
CA GLU A 551 -14.70 10.57 -30.92
C GLU A 551 -15.14 11.94 -31.48
N TYR A 552 -15.84 12.77 -30.71
CA TYR A 552 -16.22 14.14 -31.08
C TYR A 552 -15.35 15.20 -30.37
N LEU A 553 -14.23 14.82 -29.73
CA LEU A 553 -13.27 15.76 -29.14
C LEU A 553 -12.08 15.96 -30.08
N CYS A 554 -11.81 17.21 -30.47
CA CYS A 554 -10.67 17.58 -31.31
C CYS A 554 -10.03 18.90 -30.84
N GLY A 555 -8.76 19.12 -31.19
CA GLY A 555 -7.94 20.26 -30.81
C GLY A 555 -8.25 21.57 -31.55
N ASN A 556 -9.13 21.57 -32.56
CA ASN A 556 -9.45 22.77 -33.34
C ASN A 556 -9.97 23.91 -32.42
N PRO A 557 -9.27 25.07 -32.33
CA PRO A 557 -9.65 26.14 -31.42
C PRO A 557 -11.02 26.78 -31.70
N SER A 558 -11.47 26.77 -32.96
CA SER A 558 -12.78 27.28 -33.39
C SER A 558 -13.90 26.36 -32.91
N TYR A 559 -13.72 25.04 -33.08
CA TYR A 559 -14.62 24.01 -32.58
C TYR A 559 -14.70 24.02 -31.04
N LEU A 560 -13.56 24.00 -30.36
CA LEU A 560 -13.49 24.03 -28.89
C LEU A 560 -14.15 25.28 -28.31
N LYS A 561 -13.96 26.45 -28.93
CA LYS A 561 -14.66 27.68 -28.56
C LYS A 561 -16.17 27.56 -28.77
N GLY A 562 -16.62 27.03 -29.91
CA GLY A 562 -18.03 26.76 -30.17
C GLY A 562 -18.66 25.85 -29.12
N LEU A 563 -17.97 24.76 -28.77
CA LEU A 563 -18.39 23.78 -27.78
C LEU A 563 -18.50 24.39 -26.37
N HIS A 564 -17.52 25.18 -25.95
CA HIS A 564 -17.57 25.95 -24.69
C HIS A 564 -18.72 26.95 -24.67
N ASP A 565 -18.82 27.80 -25.70
CA ASP A 565 -19.82 28.86 -25.76
C ASP A 565 -21.24 28.28 -25.87
N GLY A 566 -21.39 27.13 -26.53
CA GLY A 566 -22.63 26.35 -26.57
C GLY A 566 -23.01 25.76 -25.22
N LEU A 567 -22.05 25.24 -24.44
CA LEU A 567 -22.29 24.78 -23.06
C LEU A 567 -22.72 25.94 -22.14
N VAL A 568 -22.09 27.11 -22.28
CA VAL A 568 -22.52 28.33 -21.57
C VAL A 568 -23.94 28.71 -21.97
N ALA A 569 -24.22 28.77 -23.27
CA ALA A 569 -25.53 29.14 -23.82
C ALA A 569 -26.66 28.14 -23.51
N GLY A 570 -26.36 26.85 -23.38
CA GLY A 570 -27.35 25.79 -23.16
C GLY A 570 -27.58 25.41 -21.69
N GLY A 571 -26.73 25.83 -20.76
CA GLY A 571 -26.85 25.47 -19.34
C GLY A 571 -25.81 26.08 -18.38
N GLY A 572 -24.98 27.01 -18.83
CA GLY A 572 -24.06 27.77 -17.98
C GLY A 572 -24.57 29.18 -17.67
N PHE A 573 -23.72 29.98 -17.06
CA PHE A 573 -23.95 31.41 -16.84
C PHE A 573 -22.62 32.17 -16.71
N VAL A 574 -22.66 33.50 -16.82
CA VAL A 574 -21.51 34.37 -16.56
C VAL A 574 -21.70 35.02 -15.19
N ALA A 575 -20.68 34.90 -14.33
CA ALA A 575 -20.65 35.52 -13.01
C ALA A 575 -20.33 37.02 -13.09
N ALA A 576 -20.57 37.76 -11.99
CA ALA A 576 -20.40 39.21 -11.94
C ALA A 576 -18.94 39.71 -12.13
N ASP A 577 -17.96 38.81 -12.08
CA ASP A 577 -16.55 39.06 -12.36
C ASP A 577 -16.13 38.71 -13.81
N GLY A 578 -17.07 38.28 -14.66
CA GLY A 578 -16.80 37.81 -16.02
C GLY A 578 -16.25 36.38 -16.09
N GLY A 579 -16.28 35.61 -14.99
CA GLY A 579 -16.03 34.18 -15.01
C GLY A 579 -17.18 33.41 -15.66
N THR A 580 -16.88 32.45 -16.53
CA THR A 580 -17.87 31.49 -17.02
C THR A 580 -18.04 30.36 -15.99
N CYS A 581 -19.29 30.07 -15.64
CA CYS A 581 -19.69 29.06 -14.67
C CYS A 581 -20.61 28.04 -15.34
N PHE A 582 -20.51 26.79 -14.93
CA PHE A 582 -21.33 25.70 -15.45
C PHE A 582 -21.74 24.75 -14.33
N ARG A 583 -22.97 24.23 -14.43
CA ARG A 583 -23.53 23.32 -13.45
C ARG A 583 -24.32 22.23 -14.15
N SER A 584 -24.17 21.00 -13.70
CA SER A 584 -24.92 19.86 -14.24
C SER A 584 -25.02 18.76 -13.19
N THR A 585 -26.00 17.87 -13.33
CA THR A 585 -26.04 16.60 -12.59
C THR A 585 -25.02 15.59 -13.15
N SER A 586 -24.63 15.75 -14.42
CA SER A 586 -23.54 15.01 -15.06
C SER A 586 -22.17 15.51 -14.57
N LEU A 587 -21.37 14.59 -14.04
CA LEU A 587 -19.95 14.83 -13.77
C LEU A 587 -19.12 14.97 -15.07
N PRO A 588 -19.28 14.10 -16.11
CA PRO A 588 -18.57 14.27 -17.38
C PRO A 588 -18.73 15.65 -18.04
N LEU A 589 -19.90 16.30 -17.96
CA LEU A 589 -20.06 17.66 -18.50
C LEU A 589 -19.33 18.71 -17.67
N VAL A 590 -19.28 18.57 -16.35
CA VAL A 590 -18.52 19.46 -15.46
C VAL A 590 -17.01 19.30 -15.69
N GLU A 591 -16.55 18.07 -15.89
CA GLU A 591 -15.16 17.74 -16.26
C GLU A 591 -14.78 18.27 -17.65
N LEU A 592 -15.64 18.08 -18.66
CA LEU A 592 -15.48 18.62 -20.01
C LEU A 592 -15.43 20.16 -20.00
N PHE A 593 -16.39 20.82 -19.34
CA PHE A 593 -16.41 22.27 -19.24
C PHE A 593 -15.15 22.81 -18.56
N ASN A 594 -14.71 22.17 -17.48
CA ASN A 594 -13.45 22.48 -16.80
C ASN A 594 -12.25 22.45 -17.77
N VAL A 595 -12.13 21.38 -18.56
CA VAL A 595 -11.07 21.22 -19.56
C VAL A 595 -11.16 22.25 -20.68
N LEU A 596 -12.36 22.53 -21.21
CA LEU A 596 -12.57 23.53 -22.26
C LEU A 596 -12.18 24.94 -21.80
N THR A 597 -12.59 25.34 -20.59
CA THR A 597 -12.18 26.63 -20.01
C THR A 597 -10.67 26.66 -19.73
N PHE A 598 -10.04 25.54 -19.36
CA PHE A 598 -8.58 25.46 -19.24
C PHE A 598 -7.88 25.64 -20.58
N LEU A 599 -8.32 24.94 -21.64
CA LEU A 599 -7.78 25.04 -23.00
C LEU A 599 -7.91 26.47 -23.57
N LEU A 600 -9.09 27.08 -23.44
CA LEU A 600 -9.40 28.38 -24.04
C LEU A 600 -8.89 29.59 -23.24
N HIS A 601 -8.79 29.46 -21.90
CA HIS A 601 -8.55 30.59 -21.00
C HIS A 601 -7.42 30.36 -19.99
N GLY A 602 -6.73 29.21 -20.05
CA GLY A 602 -5.61 28.88 -19.16
C GLY A 602 -6.00 28.82 -17.68
N ARG A 603 -7.26 28.52 -17.35
CA ARG A 603 -7.77 28.49 -15.96
C ARG A 603 -8.96 27.54 -15.81
N PHE A 604 -9.04 26.83 -14.68
CA PHE A 604 -10.25 26.09 -14.30
C PHE A 604 -11.31 27.01 -13.65
N PRO A 605 -12.60 26.92 -14.01
CA PRO A 605 -13.70 27.78 -13.54
C PRO A 605 -14.20 27.40 -12.13
N ASP A 606 -15.22 28.11 -11.61
CA ASP A 606 -16.08 27.58 -10.54
C ASP A 606 -17.25 26.81 -11.20
N SER A 607 -17.07 25.50 -11.30
CA SER A 607 -18.05 24.56 -11.83
C SER A 607 -18.38 23.51 -10.76
N ARG A 608 -19.64 23.05 -10.74
CA ARG A 608 -20.13 22.18 -9.67
C ARG A 608 -21.11 21.15 -10.21
N ARG A 609 -21.02 19.94 -9.67
CA ARG A 609 -22.10 18.97 -9.79
C ARG A 609 -23.27 19.42 -8.92
N GLU A 610 -24.48 19.41 -9.46
CA GLU A 610 -25.72 19.59 -8.69
C GLU A 610 -26.37 18.23 -8.38
N GLU A 611 -27.00 18.12 -7.22
CA GLU A 611 -27.71 16.89 -6.82
C GLU A 611 -28.98 16.69 -7.65
N PRO A 612 -29.27 15.48 -8.16
CA PRO A 612 -30.46 15.20 -8.97
C PRO A 612 -31.75 15.60 -8.26
N ASN A 613 -32.49 16.51 -8.88
CA ASN A 613 -33.69 17.11 -8.31
C ASN A 613 -34.79 17.23 -9.38
N ALA A 614 -36.06 17.26 -8.95
CA ALA A 614 -37.22 17.28 -9.84
C ALA A 614 -37.54 18.72 -10.33
N GLY A 615 -36.55 19.41 -10.92
CA GLY A 615 -36.70 20.77 -11.44
C GLY A 615 -36.35 21.87 -10.43
N GLY A 616 -35.19 21.76 -9.77
CA GLY A 616 -34.52 22.81 -9.01
C GLY A 616 -34.91 22.95 -7.53
N LEU A 617 -35.81 22.11 -7.00
CA LEU A 617 -36.39 22.31 -5.66
C LEU A 617 -36.23 21.11 -4.74
N VAL A 618 -35.66 21.35 -3.56
CA VAL A 618 -35.52 20.36 -2.48
C VAL A 618 -36.86 20.21 -1.74
N GLY A 619 -37.60 19.15 -2.05
CA GLY A 619 -38.60 18.59 -1.12
C GLY A 619 -40.04 19.14 -1.17
N THR A 620 -40.57 19.62 -2.31
CA THR A 620 -42.03 19.83 -2.44
C THR A 620 -42.55 19.73 -3.88
N SER A 621 -43.86 19.53 -4.03
CA SER A 621 -44.57 19.33 -5.30
C SER A 621 -45.08 20.64 -5.95
N ALA A 622 -45.45 20.55 -7.23
CA ALA A 622 -45.62 21.65 -8.19
C ALA A 622 -46.64 22.78 -7.88
N GLY A 623 -47.31 22.78 -6.73
CA GLY A 623 -48.44 23.70 -6.44
C GLY A 623 -48.11 25.05 -5.82
N ARG A 624 -46.83 25.38 -5.50
CA ARG A 624 -46.50 26.50 -4.59
C ARG A 624 -45.21 27.31 -4.91
N CYS A 625 -44.89 27.57 -6.17
CA CYS A 625 -43.68 28.35 -6.52
C CYS A 625 -43.95 29.88 -6.62
N ARG A 626 -42.96 30.69 -6.20
CA ARG A 626 -42.87 32.15 -6.42
C ARG A 626 -41.41 32.53 -6.75
N ALA A 627 -41.21 33.79 -7.14
CA ALA A 627 -39.97 34.36 -7.69
C ALA A 627 -38.68 34.08 -6.86
N PRO A 628 -37.50 34.04 -7.50
CA PRO A 628 -36.36 33.25 -7.04
C PRO A 628 -35.51 33.90 -5.95
N PHE A 629 -34.91 33.05 -5.10
CA PHE A 629 -33.86 33.44 -4.17
C PHE A 629 -32.48 33.35 -4.84
N VAL A 630 -31.85 34.50 -5.04
CA VAL A 630 -30.40 34.59 -5.33
C VAL A 630 -29.64 34.55 -4.01
N SER A 631 -28.59 33.72 -3.90
CA SER A 631 -27.29 34.04 -3.25
C SER A 631 -26.46 32.80 -2.92
N ARG A 632 -25.18 33.04 -2.60
CA ARG A 632 -24.22 32.16 -1.92
C ARG A 632 -23.48 31.15 -2.80
N LEU A 633 -22.46 31.68 -3.48
CA LEU A 633 -21.08 31.21 -3.29
C LEU A 633 -20.07 32.31 -3.66
N ASP A 634 -20.36 33.55 -3.24
CA ASP A 634 -19.52 34.72 -3.50
C ASP A 634 -18.17 34.62 -2.78
N GLY A 635 -17.13 34.37 -3.56
CA GLY A 635 -15.77 34.17 -3.07
C GLY A 635 -14.77 34.31 -4.20
N ALA A 636 -14.76 35.48 -4.86
CA ALA A 636 -13.92 35.76 -6.03
C ALA A 636 -12.47 35.31 -5.80
N HIS A 637 -12.11 34.20 -6.42
CA HIS A 637 -10.76 33.67 -6.43
C HIS A 637 -10.18 33.92 -7.82
N GLU A 638 -9.71 35.16 -8.01
CA GLU A 638 -8.61 35.43 -8.94
C GLU A 638 -7.51 34.42 -8.63
N LYS A 639 -7.42 33.34 -9.42
CA LYS A 639 -6.36 32.32 -9.27
C LYS A 639 -5.04 32.96 -9.68
N ARG A 640 -4.36 33.57 -8.69
CA ARG A 640 -3.21 34.44 -8.94
C ARG A 640 -2.07 33.61 -9.53
N PRO A 641 -1.60 33.91 -10.76
CA PRO A 641 -0.68 33.02 -11.47
C PRO A 641 0.71 33.09 -10.84
N ALA A 642 1.32 31.95 -10.52
CA ALA A 642 2.77 31.87 -10.40
C ALA A 642 3.40 31.70 -11.79
N GLY A 643 4.70 31.93 -11.95
CA GLY A 643 5.35 31.88 -13.27
C GLY A 643 5.13 30.55 -14.02
N ARG A 644 5.21 29.42 -13.29
CA ARG A 644 5.03 28.05 -13.80
C ARG A 644 3.74 27.34 -13.37
N TYR A 645 3.08 27.78 -12.30
CA TYR A 645 1.99 27.02 -11.66
C TYR A 645 0.75 27.88 -11.40
N GLN A 646 -0.42 27.23 -11.39
CA GLN A 646 -1.65 27.78 -10.83
C GLN A 646 -1.74 27.43 -9.35
N LEU A 647 -2.29 28.35 -8.56
CA LEU A 647 -2.45 28.20 -7.12
C LEU A 647 -3.85 27.65 -6.81
N VAL A 648 -3.89 26.42 -6.27
CA VAL A 648 -5.11 25.67 -5.97
C VAL A 648 -5.33 25.68 -4.46
N LYS A 649 -6.34 26.43 -4.02
CA LYS A 649 -6.60 26.69 -2.60
C LYS A 649 -7.44 25.56 -1.97
N PRO A 650 -7.00 24.94 -0.85
CA PRO A 650 -7.86 24.15 0.01
C PRO A 650 -9.07 24.95 0.53
N LEU A 651 -10.26 24.36 0.43
CA LEU A 651 -11.51 24.88 0.97
C LEU A 651 -11.87 24.21 2.30
N GLY A 652 -11.38 22.99 2.52
CA GLY A 652 -11.44 22.27 3.79
C GLY A 652 -10.87 20.87 3.66
N VAL A 653 -10.30 20.36 4.75
CA VAL A 653 -9.99 18.93 4.95
C VAL A 653 -10.90 18.44 6.07
N ARG A 654 -11.44 17.23 5.93
CA ARG A 654 -12.21 16.56 6.98
C ARG A 654 -11.78 15.11 7.09
N ASP A 655 -11.79 14.56 8.30
CA ASP A 655 -11.88 13.12 8.45
C ASP A 655 -13.21 12.62 7.83
N THR A 656 -13.19 11.42 7.27
CA THR A 656 -14.38 10.74 6.76
C THR A 656 -14.84 9.59 7.63
N GLY A 657 -13.94 8.99 8.44
CA GLY A 657 -14.18 7.70 9.10
C GLY A 657 -14.40 6.54 8.12
N LEU A 658 -14.11 6.71 6.83
CA LEU A 658 -14.26 5.69 5.79
C LEU A 658 -12.90 5.06 5.48
N ALA A 659 -12.91 3.73 5.32
CA ALA A 659 -11.83 2.99 4.68
C ALA A 659 -12.29 2.52 3.31
N ILE A 660 -11.49 2.77 2.27
CA ILE A 660 -11.78 2.43 0.88
C ILE A 660 -10.54 1.83 0.19
N PRO A 661 -10.69 1.13 -0.95
CA PRO A 661 -9.54 0.65 -1.71
C PRO A 661 -8.57 1.78 -2.08
N VAL A 662 -7.29 1.44 -2.14
CA VAL A 662 -6.19 2.35 -2.48
C VAL A 662 -5.43 1.85 -3.70
N TYR A 663 -4.94 2.77 -4.52
CA TYR A 663 -4.33 2.49 -5.82
C TYR A 663 -3.04 3.31 -5.99
N ASP A 664 -2.22 2.90 -6.95
CA ASP A 664 -0.96 3.55 -7.28
C ASP A 664 -0.66 3.38 -8.77
N ILE A 665 -0.12 4.42 -9.44
CA ILE A 665 0.14 4.41 -10.89
C ILE A 665 1.52 4.98 -11.22
N GLU A 666 2.48 4.14 -11.61
CA GLU A 666 3.81 4.59 -12.00
C GLU A 666 3.77 5.20 -13.41
N VAL A 667 4.46 6.32 -13.61
CA VAL A 667 4.52 7.06 -14.88
C VAL A 667 5.97 7.22 -15.35
N ASP A 668 6.18 7.30 -16.67
CA ASP A 668 7.50 7.37 -17.34
C ASP A 668 8.23 8.73 -17.18
N CYS A 669 8.04 9.40 -16.03
CA CYS A 669 8.58 10.73 -15.75
C CYS A 669 9.54 10.69 -14.54
N PRO A 670 10.71 11.39 -14.54
CA PRO A 670 11.69 11.32 -13.45
C PRO A 670 11.25 11.86 -12.07
N THR A 671 9.99 12.27 -11.94
CA THR A 671 9.38 12.75 -10.69
C THR A 671 8.25 11.85 -10.21
N HIS A 672 7.94 10.77 -10.94
CA HIS A 672 6.85 9.81 -10.70
C HIS A 672 5.58 10.50 -10.17
N SER A 673 5.15 11.56 -10.87
CA SER A 673 4.09 12.45 -10.42
C SER A 673 3.22 12.94 -11.58
N PHE A 674 1.94 13.11 -11.26
CA PHE A 674 0.87 13.41 -12.22
C PHE A 674 -0.22 14.29 -11.61
N VAL A 675 -1.20 14.69 -12.44
CA VAL A 675 -2.35 15.50 -12.03
C VAL A 675 -3.53 14.61 -11.67
N ALA A 676 -3.97 14.69 -10.41
CA ALA A 676 -5.17 14.01 -9.89
C ALA A 676 -6.11 15.04 -9.24
N ASN A 677 -7.40 14.98 -9.60
CA ASN A 677 -8.45 15.91 -9.16
C ASN A 677 -8.05 17.40 -9.29
N ASN A 678 -7.21 17.76 -10.26
CA ASN A 678 -6.60 19.09 -10.45
C ASN A 678 -5.64 19.56 -9.35
N ALA A 679 -4.80 18.66 -8.82
CA ALA A 679 -3.56 18.98 -8.11
C ALA A 679 -2.48 17.92 -8.39
N ILE A 680 -1.21 18.21 -8.04
CA ILE A 680 -0.04 17.35 -8.30
C ILE A 680 0.22 16.37 -7.12
N VAL A 681 0.44 15.07 -7.41
CA VAL A 681 0.43 13.92 -6.47
C VAL A 681 1.57 12.87 -6.67
N HIS A 682 1.74 11.88 -5.75
CA HIS A 682 2.89 10.91 -5.73
C HIS A 682 2.63 9.53 -4.99
N ASN A 683 3.51 8.51 -5.10
CA ASN A 683 3.17 7.05 -5.14
C ASN A 683 3.91 6.05 -4.20
N SER A 684 3.32 4.88 -3.75
CA SER A 684 3.92 3.64 -3.07
C SER A 684 3.28 3.06 -1.74
N ILE A 685 4.02 2.74 -0.63
CA ILE A 685 3.50 2.43 0.77
C ILE A 685 4.50 2.51 2.00
N CYS A 686 5.81 2.73 1.88
CA CYS A 686 6.75 3.15 2.95
C CYS A 686 7.52 4.41 2.53
N THR A 687 7.24 5.61 3.05
CA THR A 687 7.49 6.88 2.32
C THR A 687 8.95 7.30 2.05
N THR A 688 9.99 6.51 2.35
CA THR A 688 11.41 6.85 2.12
C THR A 688 11.75 7.30 0.68
N ARG A 689 11.34 6.57 -0.38
CA ARG A 689 11.58 7.00 -1.79
C ARG A 689 10.83 8.30 -2.15
N VAL A 690 9.79 8.66 -1.40
CA VAL A 690 8.93 9.83 -1.65
C VAL A 690 9.43 11.06 -0.92
N VAL A 691 9.72 10.89 0.37
CA VAL A 691 10.10 11.96 1.30
C VAL A 691 11.60 12.25 1.22
N ALA A 692 12.44 11.20 1.14
CA ALA A 692 13.89 11.34 1.05
C ALA A 692 14.42 11.18 -0.39
N GLY A 693 13.65 10.60 -1.32
CA GLY A 693 14.08 10.40 -2.71
C GLY A 693 15.03 9.20 -2.92
N VAL A 694 15.15 8.29 -1.94
CA VAL A 694 16.18 7.23 -1.90
C VAL A 694 15.57 5.83 -1.96
N GLY A 695 16.09 4.97 -2.83
CA GLY A 695 15.80 3.53 -2.89
C GLY A 695 16.24 2.90 -4.21
N VAL A 696 16.20 1.56 -4.28
CA VAL A 696 16.51 0.77 -5.49
C VAL A 696 15.40 -0.28 -5.69
N PRO A 697 14.92 -0.56 -6.91
CA PRO A 697 13.97 -1.66 -7.18
C PRO A 697 14.43 -3.01 -6.62
N GLN A 698 13.49 -3.78 -6.04
CA GLN A 698 13.82 -4.78 -5.02
C GLN A 698 14.58 -6.00 -5.56
N VAL A 699 14.35 -6.42 -6.81
CA VAL A 699 15.07 -7.56 -7.41
C VAL A 699 16.52 -7.16 -7.69
N THR A 700 16.75 -5.96 -8.25
CA THR A 700 18.11 -5.43 -8.44
C THR A 700 18.83 -5.21 -7.11
N ALA A 701 18.16 -4.66 -6.09
CA ALA A 701 18.74 -4.44 -4.78
C ALA A 701 19.20 -5.76 -4.12
N VAL A 702 18.39 -6.83 -4.21
CA VAL A 702 18.75 -8.17 -3.70
C VAL A 702 19.90 -8.76 -4.49
N TYR A 703 19.84 -8.71 -5.82
CA TYR A 703 20.88 -9.27 -6.71
C TYR A 703 22.24 -8.61 -6.49
N ASP A 704 22.29 -7.27 -6.45
CA ASP A 704 23.52 -6.51 -6.27
C ASP A 704 24.18 -6.77 -4.90
N CYS A 705 23.37 -6.91 -3.84
CA CYS A 705 23.87 -7.30 -2.52
C CYS A 705 24.35 -8.76 -2.50
N ALA A 706 23.64 -9.67 -3.16
CA ALA A 706 23.96 -11.10 -3.20
C ALA A 706 25.23 -11.40 -4.01
N GLU A 707 25.47 -10.68 -5.11
CA GLU A 707 26.67 -10.84 -5.94
C GLU A 707 27.96 -10.59 -5.15
N VAL A 708 27.91 -9.69 -4.16
CA VAL A 708 28.99 -9.49 -3.17
C VAL A 708 28.93 -10.57 -2.09
N ALA A 709 27.80 -10.71 -1.39
CA ALA A 709 27.70 -11.49 -0.16
C ALA A 709 28.05 -12.98 -0.33
N ILE A 710 27.71 -13.56 -1.49
CA ILE A 710 28.05 -14.96 -1.82
C ILE A 710 29.56 -15.21 -1.80
N ARG A 711 30.39 -14.23 -2.19
CA ARG A 711 31.86 -14.32 -2.21
C ARG A 711 32.46 -14.43 -0.81
N HIS A 712 31.75 -13.96 0.21
CA HIS A 712 32.15 -13.97 1.62
C HIS A 712 31.37 -15.00 2.46
N GLY A 713 30.50 -15.80 1.82
CA GLY A 713 29.68 -16.82 2.47
C GLY A 713 28.59 -16.27 3.41
N VAL A 714 28.17 -15.01 3.23
CA VAL A 714 27.20 -14.29 4.05
C VAL A 714 25.80 -14.39 3.42
N PRO A 715 24.76 -14.85 4.15
CA PRO A 715 23.41 -14.91 3.60
C PRO A 715 22.74 -13.55 3.43
N VAL A 716 21.80 -13.48 2.47
CA VAL A 716 21.03 -12.28 2.16
C VAL A 716 19.54 -12.46 2.52
N ILE A 717 18.98 -11.43 3.15
CA ILE A 717 17.57 -11.35 3.55
C ILE A 717 16.87 -10.26 2.73
N ALA A 718 15.94 -10.66 1.86
CA ALA A 718 15.10 -9.72 1.11
C ALA A 718 13.95 -9.22 2.00
N ASP A 719 13.89 -7.92 2.27
CA ASP A 719 12.97 -7.30 3.22
C ASP A 719 12.03 -6.28 2.52
N GLY A 720 10.73 -6.60 2.51
CA GLY A 720 9.70 -5.79 1.87
C GLY A 720 9.45 -6.11 0.38
N GLY A 721 8.38 -5.51 -0.16
CA GLY A 721 7.94 -5.66 -1.56
C GLY A 721 7.23 -6.97 -1.93
N ILE A 722 7.27 -8.00 -1.07
CA ILE A 722 6.72 -9.33 -1.35
C ILE A 722 5.21 -9.37 -1.08
N THR A 723 4.42 -9.73 -2.09
CA THR A 723 2.94 -9.81 -2.03
C THR A 723 2.41 -11.24 -2.16
N SER A 724 3.17 -12.09 -2.85
CA SER A 724 2.78 -13.44 -3.26
C SER A 724 3.85 -14.49 -2.94
N SER A 725 3.49 -15.78 -3.06
CA SER A 725 4.47 -16.87 -3.03
C SER A 725 5.40 -16.89 -4.24
N GLY A 726 4.98 -16.30 -5.37
CA GLY A 726 5.83 -16.09 -6.53
C GLY A 726 6.96 -15.10 -6.24
N ASP A 727 6.67 -14.04 -5.48
CA ASP A 727 7.68 -13.02 -5.11
C ASP A 727 8.72 -13.59 -4.14
N VAL A 728 8.33 -14.54 -3.28
CA VAL A 728 9.28 -15.32 -2.47
C VAL A 728 10.22 -16.12 -3.38
N ALA A 729 9.69 -16.83 -4.38
CA ALA A 729 10.51 -17.58 -5.32
C ALA A 729 11.43 -16.68 -6.18
N LYS A 730 10.93 -15.52 -6.62
CA LYS A 730 11.73 -14.49 -7.33
C LYS A 730 12.83 -13.92 -6.44
N ALA A 731 12.55 -13.61 -5.17
CA ALA A 731 13.55 -13.09 -4.24
C ALA A 731 14.70 -14.09 -3.99
N ILE A 732 14.36 -15.37 -3.77
CA ILE A 732 15.36 -16.43 -3.61
C ILE A 732 16.18 -16.63 -4.90
N ALA A 733 15.52 -16.71 -6.05
CA ALA A 733 16.20 -16.82 -7.35
C ALA A 733 17.08 -15.60 -7.69
N ALA A 734 16.74 -14.41 -7.18
CA ALA A 734 17.56 -13.21 -7.30
C ALA A 734 18.80 -13.21 -6.39
N GLY A 735 19.01 -14.24 -5.58
CA GLY A 735 20.20 -14.42 -4.73
C GLY A 735 19.95 -14.35 -3.23
N ALA A 736 18.70 -14.12 -2.78
CA ALA A 736 18.40 -14.18 -1.35
C ALA A 736 18.41 -15.61 -0.80
N ASP A 737 18.81 -15.77 0.46
CA ASP A 737 18.72 -17.03 1.20
C ASP A 737 17.42 -17.11 2.01
N THR A 738 16.90 -15.95 2.45
CA THR A 738 15.63 -15.84 3.19
C THR A 738 14.85 -14.58 2.78
N VAL A 739 13.55 -14.56 3.11
CA VAL A 739 12.68 -13.40 2.95
C VAL A 739 12.11 -12.93 4.28
N MET A 740 12.06 -11.62 4.50
CA MET A 740 11.44 -11.00 5.68
C MET A 740 10.05 -10.45 5.33
N LEU A 741 9.05 -10.88 6.10
CA LEU A 741 7.63 -10.66 5.80
C LEU A 741 6.92 -9.82 6.87
N GLY A 742 6.34 -8.69 6.45
CA GLY A 742 5.48 -7.82 7.25
C GLY A 742 3.98 -8.09 7.03
N SER A 743 3.35 -7.32 6.13
CA SER A 743 1.91 -7.37 5.81
C SER A 743 1.36 -8.77 5.46
N MET A 744 2.20 -9.67 4.95
CA MET A 744 1.86 -11.08 4.72
C MET A 744 1.48 -11.80 6.02
N LEU A 745 2.18 -11.55 7.12
CA LEU A 745 1.99 -12.19 8.43
C LEU A 745 1.19 -11.35 9.44
N ALA A 746 1.13 -10.02 9.27
CA ALA A 746 0.45 -9.09 10.18
C ALA A 746 -1.03 -9.44 10.47
N GLY A 747 -1.74 -10.05 9.52
CA GLY A 747 -3.16 -10.42 9.65
C GLY A 747 -3.45 -11.74 10.37
N THR A 748 -2.46 -12.36 11.03
CA THR A 748 -2.60 -13.70 11.66
C THR A 748 -3.25 -13.67 13.05
N ASP A 749 -3.69 -14.83 13.53
CA ASP A 749 -4.10 -14.99 14.94
C ASP A 749 -2.93 -14.71 15.90
N GLU A 750 -1.70 -15.05 15.51
CA GLU A 750 -0.51 -15.03 16.35
C GLU A 750 0.25 -13.70 16.37
N SER A 751 0.06 -12.81 15.38
CA SER A 751 0.62 -11.45 15.41
C SER A 751 0.04 -10.61 16.57
N PRO A 752 0.72 -9.53 16.98
CA PRO A 752 0.17 -8.54 17.91
C PRO A 752 -1.11 -7.86 17.40
N GLY A 753 -1.75 -7.08 18.28
CA GLY A 753 -2.97 -6.34 17.98
C GLY A 753 -4.24 -7.20 17.93
N ASP A 754 -5.38 -6.56 18.16
CA ASP A 754 -6.70 -7.21 18.16
C ASP A 754 -7.28 -7.40 16.75
N VAL A 755 -8.29 -8.26 16.66
CA VAL A 755 -9.08 -8.44 15.43
C VAL A 755 -10.26 -7.48 15.45
N ILE A 756 -10.20 -6.45 14.62
CA ILE A 756 -11.24 -5.43 14.45
C ILE A 756 -12.23 -5.84 13.35
N LEU A 757 -13.49 -5.44 13.50
CA LEU A 757 -14.56 -5.72 12.55
C LEU A 757 -14.93 -4.45 11.79
N VAL A 758 -14.76 -4.44 10.47
CA VAL A 758 -15.08 -3.29 9.60
C VAL A 758 -16.04 -3.77 8.51
N GLN A 759 -17.24 -3.17 8.47
CA GLN A 759 -18.32 -3.53 7.52
C GLN A 759 -18.73 -5.02 7.51
N GLY A 760 -18.41 -5.77 8.57
CA GLY A 760 -18.68 -7.21 8.70
C GLY A 760 -17.49 -8.11 8.34
N GLU A 761 -16.44 -7.56 7.71
CA GLU A 761 -15.17 -8.24 7.50
C GLU A 761 -14.21 -8.03 8.68
N ARG A 762 -13.27 -8.96 8.85
CA ARG A 762 -12.28 -8.96 9.94
C ARG A 762 -10.94 -8.46 9.44
N PHE A 763 -10.32 -7.55 10.18
CA PHE A 763 -9.01 -6.97 9.90
C PHE A 763 -8.13 -6.99 11.17
N LYS A 764 -6.85 -6.73 11.00
CA LYS A 764 -5.92 -6.34 12.08
C LYS A 764 -5.22 -5.03 11.71
N GLU A 765 -4.78 -4.29 12.71
CA GLU A 765 -3.98 -3.07 12.50
C GLU A 765 -2.59 -3.41 11.98
N TYR A 766 -2.04 -2.53 11.13
CA TYR A 766 -0.70 -2.67 10.56
C TYR A 766 -0.08 -1.29 10.33
N ARG A 767 1.15 -1.08 10.82
CA ARG A 767 1.87 0.19 10.65
C ARG A 767 3.34 -0.04 10.31
N GLY A 768 3.87 0.77 9.40
CA GLY A 768 5.30 0.84 9.13
C GLY A 768 6.03 1.50 10.31
N MET A 769 7.25 1.07 10.62
CA MET A 769 8.01 1.62 11.76
C MET A 769 8.29 3.13 11.66
N GLY A 770 8.23 3.69 10.44
CA GLY A 770 8.35 5.13 10.17
C GLY A 770 7.07 5.93 10.35
N SER A 771 5.98 5.32 10.82
CA SER A 771 4.74 6.03 11.10
C SER A 771 4.85 6.92 12.33
N LEU A 772 4.02 7.97 12.37
CA LEU A 772 3.88 8.80 13.56
C LEU A 772 3.42 7.99 14.78
N GLY A 773 2.54 7.00 14.65
CA GLY A 773 2.14 6.17 15.80
C GLY A 773 3.27 5.28 16.33
N ALA A 774 4.06 4.67 15.45
CA ALA A 774 5.25 3.90 15.84
C ALA A 774 6.31 4.78 16.51
N MET A 775 6.57 6.00 15.99
CA MET A 775 7.50 6.98 16.57
C MET A 775 6.98 7.73 17.81
N LYS A 776 5.65 7.81 18.00
CA LYS A 776 5.02 8.35 19.21
C LYS A 776 4.97 7.34 20.35
N ALA A 777 4.84 6.05 20.06
CA ALA A 777 4.64 5.00 21.07
C ALA A 777 5.79 4.92 22.09
N ARG A 778 7.04 4.82 21.61
CA ARG A 778 8.29 4.97 22.38
C ARG A 778 9.38 5.57 21.49
N SER A 779 10.39 6.22 22.07
CA SER A 779 11.47 6.90 21.35
C SER A 779 12.22 6.01 20.35
N PHE A 780 12.31 4.71 20.61
CA PHE A 780 13.12 3.76 19.85
C PHE A 780 12.80 3.71 18.35
N SER A 781 11.58 4.03 17.89
CA SER A 781 11.33 4.06 16.44
C SER A 781 11.92 5.31 15.75
N LYS A 782 12.20 6.39 16.49
CA LYS A 782 12.79 7.63 15.96
C LYS A 782 14.24 7.44 15.51
N ASP A 783 15.08 6.76 16.30
CA ASP A 783 16.48 6.51 15.91
C ASP A 783 16.63 5.57 14.70
N ARG A 784 15.58 4.83 14.32
CA ARG A 784 15.56 4.07 13.04
C ARG A 784 15.72 5.00 11.83
N TYR A 785 15.16 6.20 11.93
CA TYR A 785 15.13 7.25 10.91
C TYR A 785 15.96 8.48 11.30
N PHE A 786 16.98 8.28 12.16
CA PHE A 786 17.93 9.31 12.58
C PHE A 786 17.31 10.53 13.30
N GLN A 787 16.12 10.37 13.88
CA GLN A 787 15.35 11.44 14.55
C GLN A 787 15.30 11.28 16.09
N GLY A 788 16.22 10.53 16.68
CA GLY A 788 16.25 10.26 18.13
C GLY A 788 16.24 11.53 19.00
N ASP A 789 16.98 12.55 18.58
CA ASP A 789 17.10 13.85 19.28
C ASP A 789 15.88 14.79 19.07
N VAL A 790 14.89 14.39 18.27
CA VAL A 790 13.70 15.21 17.98
C VAL A 790 12.68 15.04 19.11
N GLU A 791 12.80 15.85 20.16
CA GLU A 791 11.85 15.87 21.29
C GLU A 791 10.42 16.22 20.85
N ASP A 792 10.29 17.24 20.00
CA ASP A 792 9.01 17.78 19.55
C ASP A 792 8.35 16.87 18.49
N VAL A 793 7.21 16.30 18.85
CA VAL A 793 6.45 15.35 18.04
C VAL A 793 5.94 15.96 16.73
N ASP A 794 5.67 17.27 16.70
CA ASP A 794 5.18 17.97 15.50
C ASP A 794 6.33 18.34 14.53
N LYS A 795 7.58 18.01 14.90
CA LYS A 795 8.78 18.14 14.05
C LYS A 795 9.29 16.81 13.50
N LEU A 796 8.61 15.70 13.78
CA LEU A 796 8.95 14.39 13.21
C LEU A 796 8.59 14.33 11.72
N VAL A 797 9.51 13.79 10.92
CA VAL A 797 9.33 13.52 9.48
C VAL A 797 9.05 12.03 9.33
N PRO A 798 7.80 11.60 9.07
CA PRO A 798 7.48 10.19 8.88
C PRO A 798 8.04 9.63 7.57
N GLU A 799 8.47 8.37 7.64
CA GLU A 799 8.94 7.55 6.50
C GLU A 799 8.13 6.23 6.38
N GLY A 800 6.95 6.21 7.01
CA GLY A 800 6.07 5.07 7.08
C GLY A 800 4.66 5.48 7.50
N ILE A 801 3.71 4.57 7.33
CA ILE A 801 2.28 4.89 7.34
C ILE A 801 1.52 3.90 8.22
N GLU A 802 0.28 4.23 8.56
CA GLU A 802 -0.62 3.35 9.32
C GLU A 802 -1.81 2.90 8.45
N GLY A 803 -2.35 1.73 8.76
CA GLY A 803 -3.41 1.09 8.00
C GLY A 803 -3.87 -0.22 8.63
N ARG A 804 -4.52 -1.06 7.82
CA ARG A 804 -5.14 -2.31 8.25
C ARG A 804 -4.86 -3.40 7.22
N VAL A 805 -4.77 -4.64 7.67
CA VAL A 805 -4.64 -5.83 6.82
C VAL A 805 -5.84 -6.76 7.03
N PRO A 806 -6.35 -7.45 5.99
CA PRO A 806 -7.39 -8.46 6.17
C PRO A 806 -6.92 -9.55 7.13
N TYR A 807 -7.82 -10.00 8.00
CA TYR A 807 -7.57 -11.13 8.89
C TYR A 807 -7.45 -12.43 8.10
N LYS A 808 -6.45 -13.25 8.43
CA LYS A 808 -6.04 -14.42 7.65
C LYS A 808 -6.19 -15.75 8.41
N GLY A 809 -6.48 -15.71 9.71
CA GLY A 809 -6.50 -16.89 10.57
C GLY A 809 -5.10 -17.29 11.05
N PRO A 810 -4.89 -18.58 11.38
CA PRO A 810 -3.60 -19.05 11.91
C PRO A 810 -2.45 -18.88 10.92
N LEU A 811 -1.24 -18.71 11.44
CA LEU A 811 -0.02 -18.54 10.66
C LEU A 811 0.32 -19.77 9.80
N ALA A 812 0.17 -20.98 10.34
CA ALA A 812 0.65 -22.21 9.71
C ALA A 812 0.07 -22.48 8.30
N PRO A 813 -1.25 -22.38 8.04
CA PRO A 813 -1.80 -22.48 6.69
C PRO A 813 -1.23 -21.47 5.68
N ILE A 814 -0.88 -20.25 6.12
CA ILE A 814 -0.30 -19.22 5.25
C ILE A 814 1.13 -19.60 4.89
N VAL A 815 1.94 -19.95 5.89
CA VAL A 815 3.33 -20.39 5.68
C VAL A 815 3.38 -21.63 4.80
N TYR A 816 2.49 -22.60 5.00
CA TYR A 816 2.36 -23.77 4.13
C TYR A 816 2.11 -23.40 2.65
N GLN A 817 1.24 -22.41 2.38
CA GLN A 817 0.97 -21.96 1.01
C GLN A 817 2.14 -21.16 0.40
N LEU A 818 2.85 -20.36 1.20
CA LEU A 818 4.04 -19.62 0.75
C LEU A 818 5.19 -20.56 0.38
N VAL A 819 5.51 -21.50 1.27
CA VAL A 819 6.56 -22.50 1.06
C VAL A 819 6.15 -23.51 -0.01
N GLY A 820 4.87 -23.86 -0.10
CA GLY A 820 4.31 -24.65 -1.19
C GLY A 820 4.52 -23.99 -2.55
N GLY A 821 4.21 -22.70 -2.69
CA GLY A 821 4.46 -21.94 -3.93
C GLY A 821 5.95 -21.87 -4.30
N LEU A 822 6.84 -21.69 -3.33
CA LEU A 822 8.28 -21.78 -3.53
C LEU A 822 8.70 -23.17 -4.04
N ARG A 823 8.22 -24.25 -3.42
CA ARG A 823 8.52 -25.63 -3.84
C ARG A 823 8.03 -25.94 -5.25
N GLN A 824 6.85 -25.42 -5.63
CA GLN A 824 6.37 -25.51 -7.02
C GLN A 824 7.32 -24.79 -8.00
N ALA A 825 7.75 -23.57 -7.68
CA ALA A 825 8.69 -22.80 -8.51
C ALA A 825 10.07 -23.49 -8.63
N MET A 826 10.59 -24.03 -7.52
CA MET A 826 11.83 -24.84 -7.51
C MET A 826 11.70 -26.06 -8.41
N GLY A 827 10.58 -26.79 -8.36
CA GLY A 827 10.29 -27.91 -9.25
C GLY A 827 10.25 -27.52 -10.74
N TYR A 828 9.66 -26.36 -11.07
CA TYR A 828 9.68 -25.82 -12.45
C TYR A 828 11.08 -25.35 -12.90
N CYS A 829 11.94 -24.92 -11.98
CA CYS A 829 13.30 -24.46 -12.28
C CYS A 829 14.36 -25.57 -12.21
N GLY A 830 13.97 -26.83 -11.96
CA GLY A 830 14.91 -27.95 -11.80
C GLY A 830 15.78 -27.86 -10.55
N ALA A 831 15.42 -27.02 -9.57
CA ALA A 831 16.25 -26.67 -8.42
C ALA A 831 15.96 -27.58 -7.21
N PRO A 832 16.84 -28.56 -6.86
CA PRO A 832 16.65 -29.42 -5.69
C PRO A 832 16.82 -28.70 -4.34
N THR A 833 17.47 -27.54 -4.32
CA THR A 833 17.84 -26.80 -3.10
C THR A 833 17.72 -25.29 -3.31
N ILE A 834 17.67 -24.53 -2.22
CA ILE A 834 17.70 -23.05 -2.24
C ILE A 834 18.96 -22.53 -2.98
N GLU A 835 20.12 -23.15 -2.77
CA GLU A 835 21.35 -22.75 -3.47
C GLU A 835 21.30 -23.03 -4.98
N ALA A 836 20.68 -24.13 -5.40
CA ALA A 836 20.43 -24.38 -6.82
C ALA A 836 19.44 -23.37 -7.41
N MET A 837 18.44 -22.92 -6.63
CA MET A 837 17.50 -21.88 -7.05
C MET A 837 18.23 -20.54 -7.28
N LYS A 838 19.14 -20.15 -6.38
CA LYS A 838 19.98 -18.95 -6.49
C LYS A 838 20.96 -18.98 -7.67
N THR A 839 21.51 -20.16 -8.01
CA THR A 839 22.66 -20.27 -8.93
C THR A 839 22.33 -20.81 -10.33
N ALA A 840 21.24 -21.56 -10.50
CA ALA A 840 20.88 -22.20 -11.77
C ALA A 840 19.56 -21.71 -12.38
N SER A 841 18.67 -21.07 -11.60
CA SER A 841 17.45 -20.48 -12.16
C SER A 841 17.77 -19.26 -13.03
N ARG A 842 16.83 -18.88 -13.90
CA ARG A 842 17.00 -17.79 -14.86
C ARG A 842 15.75 -16.95 -14.91
N PHE A 843 15.92 -15.64 -15.03
CA PHE A 843 14.82 -14.71 -15.27
C PHE A 843 14.63 -14.41 -16.76
N VAL A 844 13.39 -14.09 -17.12
CA VAL A 844 13.05 -13.32 -18.32
C VAL A 844 12.40 -12.01 -17.87
N ARG A 845 12.84 -10.89 -18.44
CA ARG A 845 12.15 -9.60 -18.24
C ARG A 845 10.82 -9.62 -18.98
N ILE A 846 9.77 -9.16 -18.32
CA ILE A 846 8.44 -8.97 -18.88
C ILE A 846 8.09 -7.48 -18.93
N THR A 847 7.13 -7.13 -19.77
CA THR A 847 6.51 -5.80 -19.76
C THR A 847 5.22 -5.84 -18.92
N GLY A 848 4.63 -4.68 -18.62
CA GLY A 848 3.29 -4.61 -18.02
C GLY A 848 2.18 -5.35 -18.79
N ALA A 849 2.41 -5.75 -20.06
CA ALA A 849 1.53 -6.66 -20.78
C ALA A 849 1.73 -8.13 -20.34
N GLY A 850 2.98 -8.60 -20.22
CA GLY A 850 3.30 -9.94 -19.70
C GLY A 850 2.92 -10.11 -18.22
N LEU A 851 2.91 -9.03 -17.44
CA LEU A 851 2.33 -9.03 -16.10
C LEU A 851 0.81 -9.30 -16.13
N ARG A 852 0.07 -8.61 -17.01
CA ARG A 852 -1.38 -8.84 -17.18
C ARG A 852 -1.70 -10.26 -17.66
N GLU A 853 -0.85 -10.83 -18.52
CA GLU A 853 -0.93 -12.24 -18.96
C GLU A 853 -0.67 -13.21 -17.79
N SER A 854 0.27 -12.90 -16.91
CA SER A 854 0.65 -13.76 -15.76
C SER A 854 -0.43 -13.88 -14.69
N HIS A 855 -1.29 -12.86 -14.54
CA HIS A 855 -2.44 -12.89 -13.65
C HIS A 855 -3.69 -13.47 -14.34
N PRO A 856 -4.61 -14.13 -13.61
CA PRO A 856 -5.93 -14.47 -14.14
C PRO A 856 -6.65 -13.27 -14.79
N HIS A 857 -6.85 -13.38 -16.10
CA HIS A 857 -7.49 -12.41 -16.98
C HIS A 857 -8.71 -13.04 -17.68
N ASP A 858 -9.58 -12.19 -18.23
CA ASP A 858 -10.76 -12.55 -19.05
C ASP A 858 -11.75 -13.58 -18.45
N VAL A 859 -11.71 -13.77 -17.12
CA VAL A 859 -12.64 -14.62 -16.35
C VAL A 859 -13.15 -13.93 -15.10
N THR A 860 -14.41 -14.19 -14.73
CA THR A 860 -14.98 -13.79 -13.44
C THR A 860 -14.55 -14.78 -12.35
N ILE A 861 -13.77 -14.33 -11.37
CA ILE A 861 -13.36 -15.14 -10.23
C ILE A 861 -14.59 -15.44 -9.37
N SER A 862 -14.95 -16.73 -9.25
CA SER A 862 -16.09 -17.19 -8.42
C SER A 862 -15.69 -17.55 -6.98
N LYS A 863 -14.40 -17.76 -6.73
CA LYS A 863 -13.81 -18.07 -5.41
C LYS A 863 -12.30 -17.86 -5.45
N ASP A 864 -11.74 -17.08 -4.53
CA ASP A 864 -10.30 -16.92 -4.37
C ASP A 864 -9.61 -18.17 -3.80
N ALA A 865 -8.31 -18.28 -4.03
CA ALA A 865 -7.46 -19.33 -3.48
C ALA A 865 -6.66 -18.82 -2.25
N PRO A 866 -6.28 -19.68 -1.29
CA PRO A 866 -5.48 -19.25 -0.14
C PRO A 866 -4.12 -18.61 -0.50
N ASN A 867 -3.55 -19.00 -1.65
CA ASN A 867 -2.30 -18.52 -2.23
C ASN A 867 -2.48 -17.41 -3.29
N TYR A 868 -3.71 -17.07 -3.67
CA TYR A 868 -4.00 -16.03 -4.67
C TYR A 868 -5.33 -15.33 -4.37
N ARG A 869 -5.25 -14.04 -4.07
CA ARG A 869 -6.36 -13.08 -4.09
C ARG A 869 -5.97 -11.96 -5.06
N ARG A 870 -6.93 -11.39 -5.80
CA ARG A 870 -6.70 -10.07 -6.42
C ARG A 870 -6.61 -9.04 -5.29
N GLY A 871 -5.50 -8.29 -5.26
CA GLY A 871 -5.34 -7.09 -4.44
C GLY A 871 -6.18 -5.95 -5.00
#